data_AF-A0A842RF77-F1
#
_entry.id   AF-A0A842RF77-F1
#
_cell.length_a   1.000
_cell.length_b   1.000
_cell.length_c   1.000
_cell.angle_alpha   90.00
_cell.angle_beta   90.00
_cell.angle_gamma   90.00
#
_symmetry.space_group_name_H-M   'P 1'
#
loop_
_entity.id
_entity.type
_entity.pdbx_description
1 polymer ?
#
loop_
_entity_poly.entity_id
_entity_poly.type
_entity_poly.pdbx_seq_one_letter_code
_entity_poly.pdbx_strand_id
1 'polypeptide(L)'
;MFDYLKGFINLLTEKKDEQKTMSLERIEQLIIKGHYSQALVELQHVKNLSHIDKKTMIGISILESTVYNNIAKYEKGLQIAKRALKGSQQLRNKLLEVDSIIAIVENLYRLGKNKEGLKFIQRGERLITTLKDKLPTKDLLEREFKISKNNAAFNISLGNMEKSLVYDKKCYSIAEQLDNSYYMATSLNNIGLTYYFQGEMSQAYNHLQRCLHLYKQLNDTVNIGLTLNNISRIYSFQGELDIAIEFLKRGLEIHKKTGNKQFLSASLYYLGKVYQRKGNFTQSFNYYKKSLNLREEIGNNLDVSENLFDLISLIVEHGQKDKEGEQFFQQLQQINQEEDNRIINQRMRTVEALFLSESNRAINKTQAQQIFQEIVDGEVLDFELTVFCMFRLFELLLYELKASENEEVLLELQNLSDKVLQIAKDNHSHPILTEIYFLQSKLALLQLKIDEAHKLLDIAMITAIEKDLKYLAMKISEEKEKLAEQLKKWQELVNRNASIQERFELAKINNKHIRILKEESSQIPRLDQRFHQSKLSQDKSSLLAYRFEKEGVKLFKNIGKKILDDKEADQFGTLISISVSLGTEYRTGLYGPLPVIGHTDYEAIIFAQVVRDIESPDPRLQNKNYVLLTFIYPKIFTNLISFIYEDVEKFIQESLPKNIDIKTISKKSLHNLKNGLDKLINNKLLETVE
;
A
#
# COMPACT_ATOMS: atom_id res chain seq x y z
N MET A 1 12.94 -23.37 -11.48
CA MET A 1 12.83 -24.61 -10.67
C MET A 1 13.15 -25.84 -11.52
N PHE A 2 12.62 -25.92 -12.74
CA PHE A 2 12.83 -26.97 -13.74
C PHE A 2 14.31 -27.26 -14.07
N ASP A 3 15.12 -26.26 -14.43
CA ASP A 3 16.50 -26.53 -14.90
C ASP A 3 17.42 -27.13 -13.83
N TYR A 4 17.27 -26.67 -12.59
CA TYR A 4 18.02 -27.20 -11.46
C TYR A 4 17.62 -28.62 -11.09
N LEU A 5 16.32 -28.92 -11.01
CA LEU A 5 15.88 -30.27 -10.62
C LEU A 5 16.32 -31.28 -11.68
N LYS A 6 16.20 -30.90 -12.96
CA LYS A 6 16.70 -31.68 -14.09
C LYS A 6 18.22 -31.82 -14.08
N GLY A 7 18.97 -30.74 -13.86
CA GLY A 7 20.43 -30.78 -13.72
C GLY A 7 20.89 -31.60 -12.51
N PHE A 8 20.17 -31.49 -11.40
CA PHE A 8 20.38 -32.29 -10.20
C PHE A 8 20.09 -33.77 -10.44
N ILE A 9 19.00 -34.12 -11.13
CA ILE A 9 18.69 -35.51 -11.48
C ILE A 9 19.72 -36.08 -12.46
N ASN A 10 20.15 -35.30 -13.45
CA ASN A 10 21.25 -35.68 -14.35
C ASN A 10 22.56 -35.97 -13.58
N LEU A 11 22.80 -35.32 -12.45
CA LEU A 11 23.92 -35.65 -11.57
C LEU A 11 23.71 -36.96 -10.81
N LEU A 12 22.47 -37.43 -10.63
CA LEU A 12 22.13 -38.66 -9.89
C LEU A 12 21.98 -39.89 -10.80
N THR A 13 21.93 -39.72 -12.12
CA THR A 13 21.76 -40.79 -13.10
C THR A 13 23.06 -41.06 -13.83
N GLU A 14 23.46 -42.34 -13.90
CA GLU A 14 24.46 -42.80 -14.88
C GLU A 14 23.68 -43.29 -16.11
N LYS A 15 24.22 -43.07 -17.33
CA LYS A 15 23.59 -43.38 -18.63
C LYS A 15 23.10 -44.84 -18.84
N LYS A 16 23.23 -45.73 -17.85
CA LYS A 16 22.97 -47.17 -17.96
C LYS A 16 21.70 -47.66 -17.23
N ASP A 17 20.96 -46.80 -16.53
CA ASP A 17 19.74 -47.19 -15.80
C ASP A 17 18.54 -46.32 -16.20
N GLU A 18 17.87 -46.71 -17.30
CA GLU A 18 16.72 -46.01 -17.88
C GLU A 18 15.53 -45.98 -16.92
N GLN A 19 15.29 -47.06 -16.17
CA GLN A 19 14.16 -47.17 -15.24
C GLN A 19 14.32 -46.21 -14.06
N LYS A 20 15.53 -46.14 -13.47
CA LYS A 20 15.87 -45.16 -12.43
C LYS A 20 15.76 -43.71 -12.94
N THR A 21 16.22 -43.45 -14.16
CA THR A 21 16.18 -42.12 -14.77
C THR A 21 14.74 -41.64 -14.97
N MET A 22 13.89 -42.49 -15.57
CA MET A 22 12.47 -42.19 -15.76
C MET A 22 11.73 -41.94 -14.44
N SER A 23 12.02 -42.72 -13.39
CA SER A 23 11.37 -42.51 -12.09
C SER A 23 11.81 -41.20 -11.42
N LEU A 24 13.09 -40.81 -11.53
CA LEU A 24 13.58 -39.54 -10.99
C LEU A 24 12.99 -38.34 -11.75
N GLU A 25 12.94 -38.39 -13.09
CA GLU A 25 12.27 -37.37 -13.90
C GLU A 25 10.77 -37.27 -13.56
N ARG A 26 10.11 -38.41 -13.31
CA ARG A 26 8.71 -38.43 -12.86
C ARG A 26 8.54 -37.76 -11.50
N ILE A 27 9.43 -38.03 -10.53
CA ILE A 27 9.41 -37.38 -9.21
C ILE A 27 9.54 -35.86 -9.39
N GLU A 28 10.47 -35.40 -10.24
CA GLU A 28 10.63 -33.97 -10.54
C GLU A 28 9.34 -33.38 -11.10
N GLN A 29 8.72 -34.01 -12.09
CA GLN A 29 7.46 -33.54 -12.68
C GLN A 29 6.33 -33.47 -11.65
N LEU A 30 6.27 -34.44 -10.73
CA LEU A 30 5.29 -34.43 -9.64
C LEU A 30 5.56 -33.30 -8.65
N ILE A 31 6.81 -33.04 -8.27
CA ILE A 31 7.20 -31.92 -7.41
C ILE A 31 6.80 -30.60 -8.04
N ILE A 32 7.15 -30.41 -9.32
CA ILE A 32 6.85 -29.22 -10.11
C ILE A 32 5.34 -28.96 -10.18
N LYS A 33 4.55 -30.00 -10.40
CA LYS A 33 3.08 -29.91 -10.49
C LYS A 33 2.41 -29.80 -9.12
N GLY A 34 3.17 -29.81 -8.02
CA GLY A 34 2.64 -29.77 -6.66
C GLY A 34 1.99 -31.08 -6.19
N HIS A 35 2.19 -32.18 -6.90
CA HIS A 35 1.68 -33.51 -6.56
C HIS A 35 2.58 -34.22 -5.54
N TYR A 36 2.82 -33.58 -4.39
CA TYR A 36 3.79 -34.01 -3.38
C TYR A 36 3.51 -35.41 -2.79
N SER A 37 2.24 -35.77 -2.58
CA SER A 37 1.88 -37.10 -2.07
C SER A 37 2.27 -38.20 -3.06
N GLN A 38 2.05 -37.98 -4.36
CA GLN A 38 2.47 -38.91 -5.41
C GLN A 38 3.99 -38.93 -5.53
N ALA A 39 4.65 -37.78 -5.40
CA ALA A 39 6.11 -37.70 -5.38
C ALA A 39 6.71 -38.53 -4.24
N LEU A 40 6.10 -38.54 -3.04
CA LEU A 40 6.55 -39.40 -1.93
C LEU A 40 6.40 -40.89 -2.23
N VAL A 41 5.30 -41.28 -2.89
CA VAL A 41 5.08 -42.68 -3.30
C VAL A 41 6.14 -43.11 -4.30
N GLU A 42 6.39 -42.30 -5.33
CA GLU A 42 7.44 -42.57 -6.32
C GLU A 42 8.84 -42.55 -5.70
N LEU A 43 9.14 -41.64 -4.77
CA LEU A 43 10.40 -41.62 -4.02
C LEU A 43 10.61 -42.93 -3.25
N GLN A 44 9.55 -43.47 -2.65
CA GLN A 44 9.62 -44.74 -1.93
C GLN A 44 9.80 -45.92 -2.88
N HIS A 45 9.15 -45.90 -4.06
CA HIS A 45 9.36 -46.89 -5.10
C HIS A 45 10.82 -46.89 -5.58
N VAL A 46 11.38 -45.72 -5.89
CA VAL A 46 12.78 -45.60 -6.33
C VAL A 46 13.74 -46.12 -5.27
N LYS A 47 13.51 -45.85 -3.98
CA LYS A 47 14.33 -46.37 -2.87
C LYS A 47 14.36 -47.90 -2.78
N ASN A 48 13.33 -48.56 -3.29
CA ASN A 48 13.18 -50.02 -3.25
C ASN A 48 13.71 -50.71 -4.51
N LEU A 49 14.17 -49.95 -5.53
CA LEU A 49 14.83 -50.53 -6.69
C LEU A 49 16.15 -51.21 -6.28
N SER A 50 16.50 -52.31 -6.94
CA SER A 50 17.76 -53.02 -6.67
C SER A 50 18.97 -52.15 -7.08
N HIS A 51 20.03 -52.17 -6.26
CA HIS A 51 21.33 -51.54 -6.52
C HIS A 51 21.36 -50.00 -6.66
N ILE A 52 20.85 -49.26 -5.67
CA ILE A 52 21.01 -47.80 -5.61
C ILE A 52 22.36 -47.44 -4.96
N ASP A 53 23.20 -46.73 -5.69
CA ASP A 53 24.48 -46.23 -5.17
C ASP A 53 24.28 -45.14 -4.10
N LYS A 54 25.32 -44.94 -3.27
CA LYS A 54 25.27 -43.99 -2.15
C LYS A 54 25.01 -42.55 -2.59
N LYS A 55 25.51 -42.14 -3.77
CA LYS A 55 25.35 -40.78 -4.29
C LYS A 55 23.89 -40.53 -4.64
N THR A 56 23.23 -41.45 -5.34
CA THR A 56 21.80 -41.34 -5.64
C THR A 56 20.94 -41.40 -4.38
N MET A 57 21.26 -42.26 -3.40
CA MET A 57 20.50 -42.30 -2.13
C MET A 57 20.53 -40.96 -1.37
N ILE A 58 21.66 -40.25 -1.39
CA ILE A 58 21.77 -38.90 -0.82
C ILE A 58 20.88 -37.93 -1.62
N GLY A 59 20.93 -37.99 -2.95
CA GLY A 59 20.10 -37.16 -3.82
C GLY A 59 18.60 -37.36 -3.61
N ILE A 60 18.16 -38.61 -3.50
CA ILE A 60 16.77 -38.98 -3.17
C ILE A 60 16.38 -38.41 -1.80
N SER A 61 17.28 -38.47 -0.81
CA SER A 61 17.02 -37.90 0.52
C SER A 61 16.85 -36.38 0.46
N ILE A 62 17.62 -35.67 -0.37
CA ILE A 62 17.47 -34.23 -0.60
C ILE A 62 16.10 -33.93 -1.23
N LEU A 63 15.71 -34.66 -2.28
CA LEU A 63 14.37 -34.51 -2.90
C LEU A 63 13.25 -34.79 -1.91
N GLU A 64 13.37 -35.85 -1.13
CA GLU A 64 12.41 -36.20 -0.09
C GLU A 64 12.28 -35.10 0.97
N SER A 65 13.39 -34.50 1.41
CA SER A 65 13.38 -33.35 2.30
C SER A 65 12.61 -32.17 1.71
N THR A 66 12.85 -31.86 0.43
CA THR A 66 12.12 -30.80 -0.29
C THR A 66 10.63 -31.10 -0.37
N VAL A 67 10.24 -32.35 -0.62
CA VAL A 67 8.83 -32.74 -0.64
C VAL A 67 8.19 -32.58 0.73
N TYR A 68 8.85 -33.01 1.81
CA TYR A 68 8.36 -32.79 3.17
C TYR A 68 8.26 -31.31 3.54
N ASN A 69 9.18 -30.47 3.07
CA ASN A 69 9.10 -29.02 3.23
C ASN A 69 7.82 -28.46 2.57
N ASN A 70 7.53 -28.86 1.34
CA ASN A 70 6.35 -28.36 0.61
C ASN A 70 5.01 -28.80 1.20
N ILE A 71 4.95 -29.93 1.91
CA ILE A 71 3.74 -30.37 2.65
C ILE A 71 3.73 -29.94 4.12
N ALA A 72 4.53 -28.93 4.48
CA ALA A 72 4.62 -28.34 5.82
C ALA A 72 5.07 -29.31 6.92
N LYS A 73 5.84 -30.36 6.58
CA LYS A 73 6.46 -31.29 7.55
C LYS A 73 7.94 -30.95 7.74
N TYR A 74 8.22 -29.72 8.18
CA TYR A 74 9.57 -29.14 8.17
C TYR A 74 10.57 -29.88 9.06
N GLU A 75 10.18 -30.30 10.27
CA GLU A 75 11.08 -31.05 11.16
C GLU A 75 11.51 -32.39 10.55
N LYS A 76 10.58 -33.10 9.90
CA LYS A 76 10.90 -34.34 9.19
C LYS A 76 11.82 -34.07 8.00
N GLY A 77 11.52 -33.03 7.21
CA GLY A 77 12.38 -32.57 6.11
C GLY A 77 13.79 -32.23 6.57
N LEU A 78 13.92 -31.51 7.68
CA LEU A 78 15.19 -31.12 8.29
C LEU A 78 16.01 -32.34 8.74
N GLN A 79 15.38 -33.30 9.42
CA GLN A 79 16.05 -34.53 9.84
C GLN A 79 16.62 -35.31 8.66
N ILE A 80 15.85 -35.43 7.57
CA ILE A 80 16.28 -36.11 6.34
C ILE A 80 17.44 -35.35 5.67
N ALA A 81 17.36 -34.02 5.57
CA ALA A 81 18.43 -33.20 5.00
C ALA A 81 19.72 -33.27 5.82
N LYS A 82 19.64 -33.31 7.16
CA LYS A 82 20.81 -33.51 8.03
C LYS A 82 21.47 -34.88 7.82
N ARG A 83 20.69 -35.94 7.56
CA ARG A 83 21.23 -37.26 7.17
C ARG A 83 21.90 -37.21 5.81
N ALA A 84 21.30 -36.55 4.83
CA ALA A 84 21.88 -36.34 3.50
C ALA A 84 23.21 -35.58 3.58
N LEU A 85 23.29 -34.57 4.45
CA LEU A 85 24.53 -33.82 4.70
C LEU A 85 25.64 -34.72 5.28
N LYS A 86 25.31 -35.56 6.27
CA LYS A 86 26.28 -36.52 6.83
C LYS A 86 26.77 -37.51 5.77
N GLY A 87 25.86 -38.01 4.93
CA GLY A 87 26.19 -38.92 3.83
C GLY A 87 27.09 -38.27 2.77
N SER A 88 26.80 -37.03 2.36
CA SER A 88 27.61 -36.31 1.37
C SER A 88 29.02 -36.01 1.87
N GLN A 89 29.18 -35.68 3.16
CA GLN A 89 30.49 -35.52 3.81
C GLN A 89 31.29 -36.83 3.82
N GLN A 90 30.65 -37.95 4.18
CA GLN A 90 31.28 -39.28 4.16
C GLN A 90 31.73 -39.68 2.75
N LEU A 91 30.95 -39.33 1.73
CA LEU A 91 31.28 -39.53 0.33
C LEU A 91 32.35 -38.54 -0.18
N ARG A 92 32.70 -37.51 0.61
CA ARG A 92 33.56 -36.38 0.22
C ARG A 92 33.05 -35.66 -1.03
N ASN A 93 31.74 -35.65 -1.25
CA ASN A 93 31.11 -34.99 -2.38
C ASN A 93 30.61 -33.60 -2.00
N LYS A 94 31.44 -32.57 -2.28
CA LYS A 94 31.15 -31.18 -1.94
C LYS A 94 29.90 -30.61 -2.62
N LEU A 95 29.54 -31.07 -3.82
CA LEU A 95 28.34 -30.61 -4.51
C LEU A 95 27.08 -31.07 -3.77
N LEU A 96 27.02 -32.35 -3.43
CA LEU A 96 25.91 -32.88 -2.61
C LEU A 96 25.91 -32.31 -1.20
N GLU A 97 27.07 -31.89 -0.68
CA GLU A 97 27.14 -31.16 0.59
C GLU A 97 26.42 -29.81 0.49
N VAL A 98 26.67 -29.04 -0.58
CA VAL A 98 25.96 -27.77 -0.85
C VAL A 98 24.46 -28.02 -1.03
N ASP A 99 24.06 -29.04 -1.79
CA ASP A 99 22.63 -29.34 -2.02
C ASP A 99 21.92 -29.76 -0.73
N SER A 100 22.60 -30.53 0.12
CA SER A 100 22.10 -30.89 1.45
C SER A 100 21.97 -29.66 2.35
N ILE A 101 22.93 -28.72 2.29
CA ILE A 101 22.88 -27.45 3.02
C ILE A 101 21.68 -26.62 2.56
N ILE A 102 21.44 -26.50 1.25
CA ILE A 102 20.28 -25.78 0.71
C ILE A 102 18.98 -26.36 1.28
N ALA A 103 18.82 -27.69 1.26
CA ALA A 103 17.63 -28.35 1.82
C ALA A 103 17.50 -28.14 3.35
N ILE A 104 18.61 -28.14 4.10
CA ILE A 104 18.61 -27.80 5.53
C ILE A 104 18.12 -26.36 5.73
N VAL A 105 18.70 -25.42 5.00
CA VAL A 105 18.41 -23.98 5.11
C VAL A 105 16.93 -23.68 4.78
N GLU A 106 16.38 -24.31 3.74
CA GLU A 106 14.97 -24.17 3.37
C GLU A 106 14.02 -24.69 4.45
N ASN A 107 14.37 -25.75 5.18
CA ASN A 107 13.58 -26.23 6.32
C ASN A 107 13.76 -25.36 7.56
N LEU A 108 14.98 -24.93 7.86
CA LEU A 108 15.24 -24.03 9.01
C LEU A 108 14.54 -22.69 8.84
N TYR A 109 14.45 -22.17 7.62
CA TYR A 109 13.72 -20.93 7.31
C TYR A 109 12.25 -21.05 7.70
N ARG A 110 11.61 -22.16 7.31
CA ARG A 110 10.20 -22.42 7.62
C ARG A 110 9.93 -22.64 9.10
N LEU A 111 10.92 -23.17 9.83
CA LEU A 111 10.89 -23.34 11.27
C LEU A 111 11.28 -22.08 12.05
N GLY A 112 11.60 -20.96 11.39
CA GLY A 112 12.05 -19.73 12.07
C GLY A 112 13.44 -19.83 12.71
N LYS A 113 14.19 -20.91 12.50
CA LYS A 113 15.50 -21.18 13.13
C LYS A 113 16.64 -20.36 12.50
N ASN A 114 16.55 -19.04 12.63
CA ASN A 114 17.39 -18.05 11.95
C ASN A 114 18.89 -18.20 12.21
N LYS A 115 19.30 -18.33 13.47
CA LYS A 115 20.73 -18.48 13.85
C LYS A 115 21.37 -19.73 13.24
N GLU A 116 20.67 -20.86 13.29
CA GLU A 116 21.16 -22.11 12.70
C GLU A 116 21.21 -22.01 11.17
N GLY A 117 20.16 -21.44 10.57
CA GLY A 117 20.06 -21.23 9.12
C GLY A 117 21.22 -20.41 8.56
N LEU A 118 21.54 -19.27 9.19
CA LEU A 118 22.66 -18.42 8.77
C LEU A 118 24.03 -19.11 8.85
N LYS A 119 24.27 -19.97 9.86
CA LYS A 119 25.51 -20.76 9.94
C LYS A 119 25.65 -21.71 8.76
N PHE A 120 24.55 -22.36 8.37
CA PHE A 120 24.53 -23.25 7.21
C PHE A 120 24.68 -22.49 5.89
N ILE A 121 24.07 -21.30 5.77
CA ILE A 121 24.26 -20.42 4.61
C ILE A 121 25.74 -20.05 4.44
N GLN A 122 26.40 -19.55 5.50
CA GLN A 122 27.82 -19.20 5.46
C GLN A 122 28.70 -20.39 5.07
N ARG A 123 28.36 -21.59 5.55
CA ARG A 123 29.05 -22.83 5.14
C ARG A 123 28.85 -23.12 3.65
N GLY A 124 27.62 -22.99 3.15
CA GLY A 124 27.28 -23.16 1.74
C GLY A 124 28.05 -22.19 0.83
N GLU A 125 28.11 -20.91 1.21
CA GLU A 125 28.85 -19.88 0.47
C GLU A 125 30.35 -20.18 0.41
N ARG A 126 30.96 -20.60 1.53
CA ARG A 126 32.37 -21.02 1.57
C ARG A 126 32.61 -22.21 0.64
N LEU A 127 31.75 -23.24 0.70
CA LEU A 127 31.89 -24.42 -0.16
C LEU A 127 31.80 -24.05 -1.64
N ILE A 128 30.80 -23.25 -2.02
CA ILE A 128 30.63 -22.73 -3.39
C ILE A 128 31.89 -22.01 -3.85
N THR A 129 32.46 -21.14 -3.00
CA THR A 129 33.71 -20.43 -3.31
C THR A 129 34.86 -21.41 -3.59
N THR A 130 35.01 -22.48 -2.80
CA THR A 130 36.06 -23.50 -3.04
C THR A 130 35.85 -24.35 -4.30
N LEU A 131 34.65 -24.30 -4.89
CA LEU A 131 34.28 -25.06 -6.08
C LEU A 131 34.34 -24.22 -7.36
N LYS A 132 34.49 -22.90 -7.24
CA LYS A 132 34.40 -21.95 -8.36
C LYS A 132 35.40 -22.21 -9.48
N ASP A 133 36.62 -22.64 -9.13
CA ASP A 133 37.67 -22.94 -10.10
C ASP A 133 37.62 -24.39 -10.64
N LYS A 134 36.66 -25.20 -10.19
CA LYS A 134 36.67 -26.66 -10.39
C LYS A 134 35.49 -27.21 -11.18
N LEU A 135 34.46 -26.41 -11.43
CA LEU A 135 33.20 -26.87 -12.00
C LEU A 135 32.69 -25.94 -13.09
N PRO A 136 31.82 -26.44 -14.00
CA PRO A 136 31.14 -25.58 -14.98
C PRO A 136 30.39 -24.45 -14.29
N THR A 137 30.54 -23.23 -14.80
CA THR A 137 29.99 -22.01 -14.21
C THR A 137 28.48 -22.10 -13.98
N LYS A 138 27.73 -22.75 -14.88
CA LYS A 138 26.26 -22.83 -14.83
C LYS A 138 25.74 -23.58 -13.60
N ASP A 139 26.25 -24.78 -13.31
CA ASP A 139 25.77 -25.62 -12.20
C ASP A 139 26.05 -25.00 -10.82
N LEU A 140 27.12 -24.20 -10.72
CA LEU A 140 27.49 -23.50 -9.51
C LEU A 140 26.63 -22.25 -9.30
N LEU A 141 26.34 -21.52 -10.38
CA LEU A 141 25.48 -20.34 -10.34
C LEU A 141 24.07 -20.67 -9.82
N GLU A 142 23.48 -21.81 -10.18
CA GLU A 142 22.15 -22.18 -9.65
C GLU A 142 22.15 -22.45 -8.13
N ARG A 143 23.23 -23.04 -7.60
CA ARG A 143 23.40 -23.26 -6.15
C ARG A 143 23.66 -21.94 -5.44
N GLU A 144 24.48 -21.08 -6.03
CA GLU A 144 24.75 -19.74 -5.53
C GLU A 144 23.49 -18.89 -5.50
N PHE A 145 22.62 -18.99 -6.51
CA PHE A 145 21.30 -18.37 -6.54
C PHE A 145 20.47 -18.82 -5.34
N LYS A 146 20.34 -20.13 -5.10
CA LYS A 146 19.51 -20.66 -4.00
C LYS A 146 20.03 -20.27 -2.62
N ILE A 147 21.34 -20.34 -2.42
CA ILE A 147 21.97 -19.91 -1.16
C ILE A 147 21.74 -18.40 -0.96
N SER A 148 21.97 -17.58 -1.97
CA SER A 148 21.78 -16.13 -1.90
C SER A 148 20.31 -15.77 -1.65
N LYS A 149 19.37 -16.44 -2.32
CA LYS A 149 17.92 -16.26 -2.16
C LYS A 149 17.49 -16.56 -0.72
N ASN A 150 17.98 -17.66 -0.16
CA ASN A 150 17.70 -17.99 1.24
C ASN A 150 18.36 -16.96 2.18
N ASN A 151 19.60 -16.54 1.91
CA ASN A 151 20.27 -15.49 2.69
C ASN A 151 19.47 -14.19 2.72
N ALA A 152 18.91 -13.76 1.59
CA ALA A 152 18.00 -12.63 1.53
C ALA A 152 16.79 -12.84 2.46
N ALA A 153 16.09 -13.98 2.32
CA ALA A 153 14.92 -14.30 3.13
C ALA A 153 15.20 -14.33 4.64
N PHE A 154 16.33 -14.88 5.08
CA PHE A 154 16.76 -14.83 6.49
C PHE A 154 17.10 -13.42 6.97
N ASN A 155 17.61 -12.55 6.09
CA ASN A 155 17.87 -11.17 6.47
C ASN A 155 16.56 -10.39 6.63
N ILE A 156 15.54 -10.63 5.78
CA ILE A 156 14.19 -10.08 5.98
C ILE A 156 13.61 -10.54 7.33
N SER A 157 13.70 -11.83 7.65
CA SER A 157 13.17 -12.37 8.92
C SER A 157 13.88 -11.88 10.19
N LEU A 158 14.99 -11.14 10.03
CA LEU A 158 15.78 -10.53 11.10
C LEU A 158 15.74 -9.00 11.08
N GLY A 159 15.03 -8.39 10.14
CA GLY A 159 14.92 -6.93 9.99
C GLY A 159 16.05 -6.28 9.18
N ASN A 160 16.96 -7.05 8.60
CA ASN A 160 18.15 -6.54 7.90
C ASN A 160 17.86 -6.27 6.41
N MET A 161 17.00 -5.32 6.10
CA MET A 161 16.51 -5.09 4.72
C MET A 161 17.62 -4.71 3.74
N GLU A 162 18.63 -3.94 4.17
CA GLU A 162 19.77 -3.58 3.32
C GLU A 162 20.57 -4.80 2.87
N LYS A 163 20.88 -5.70 3.81
CA LYS A 163 21.58 -6.96 3.49
C LYS A 163 20.74 -7.85 2.59
N SER A 164 19.43 -7.92 2.85
CA SER A 164 18.50 -8.65 1.98
C SER A 164 18.59 -8.14 0.54
N LEU A 165 18.53 -6.82 0.35
CA LEU A 165 18.57 -6.20 -0.97
C LEU A 165 19.86 -6.52 -1.75
N VAL A 166 21.01 -6.59 -1.06
CA VAL A 166 22.29 -7.00 -1.67
C VAL A 166 22.20 -8.42 -2.23
N TYR A 167 21.70 -9.36 -1.44
CA TYR A 167 21.55 -10.75 -1.88
C TYR A 167 20.45 -10.92 -2.94
N ASP A 168 19.36 -10.18 -2.85
CA ASP A 168 18.30 -10.19 -3.86
C ASP A 168 18.78 -9.65 -5.21
N LYS A 169 19.58 -8.57 -5.22
CA LYS A 169 20.23 -8.04 -6.44
C LYS A 169 21.24 -9.04 -7.01
N LYS A 170 21.99 -9.72 -6.14
CA LYS A 170 22.89 -10.82 -6.53
C LYS A 170 22.11 -11.96 -7.19
N CYS A 171 20.97 -12.36 -6.62
CA CYS A 171 20.08 -13.38 -7.22
C CYS A 171 19.64 -12.97 -8.62
N TYR A 172 19.23 -11.71 -8.81
CA TYR A 172 18.81 -11.20 -10.11
C TYR A 172 19.96 -11.25 -11.14
N SER A 173 21.16 -10.80 -10.77
CA SER A 173 22.34 -10.86 -11.66
C SER A 173 22.70 -12.31 -12.05
N ILE A 174 22.61 -13.24 -11.11
CA ILE A 174 22.82 -14.67 -11.40
C ILE A 174 21.73 -15.19 -12.35
N ALA A 175 20.48 -14.78 -12.15
CA ALA A 175 19.38 -15.17 -13.02
C ALA A 175 19.57 -14.68 -14.46
N GLU A 176 20.13 -13.48 -14.65
CA GLU A 176 20.52 -12.95 -15.96
C GLU A 176 21.64 -13.77 -16.61
N GLN A 177 22.68 -14.11 -15.86
CA GLN A 177 23.78 -14.96 -16.37
C GLN A 177 23.30 -16.36 -16.77
N LEU A 178 22.27 -16.87 -16.10
CA LEU A 178 21.67 -18.17 -16.37
C LEU A 178 20.61 -18.13 -17.49
N ASP A 179 20.22 -16.95 -17.95
CA ASP A 179 19.06 -16.73 -18.83
C ASP A 179 17.79 -17.44 -18.30
N ASN A 180 17.54 -17.32 -16.99
CA ASN A 180 16.47 -18.06 -16.32
C ASN A 180 15.33 -17.12 -15.86
N SER A 181 14.29 -17.01 -16.68
CA SER A 181 13.13 -16.15 -16.42
C SER A 181 12.42 -16.44 -15.09
N TYR A 182 12.42 -17.70 -14.63
CA TYR A 182 11.83 -18.06 -13.33
C TYR A 182 12.66 -17.50 -12.17
N TYR A 183 13.99 -17.58 -12.25
CA TYR A 183 14.88 -16.97 -11.25
C TYR A 183 14.84 -15.44 -11.30
N MET A 184 14.68 -14.84 -12.48
CA MET A 184 14.47 -13.40 -12.61
C MET A 184 13.17 -12.98 -11.90
N ALA A 185 12.06 -13.68 -12.15
CA ALA A 185 10.78 -13.43 -11.50
C ALA A 185 10.87 -13.59 -9.98
N THR A 186 11.51 -14.66 -9.50
CA THR A 186 11.73 -14.90 -8.06
C THR A 186 12.53 -13.77 -7.42
N SER A 187 13.60 -13.33 -8.07
CA SER A 187 14.44 -12.24 -7.56
C SER A 187 13.66 -10.92 -7.53
N LEU A 188 12.93 -10.60 -8.59
CA LEU A 188 12.10 -9.40 -8.65
C LEU A 188 11.00 -9.40 -7.58
N ASN A 189 10.37 -10.55 -7.30
CA ASN A 189 9.43 -10.67 -6.18
C ASN A 189 10.07 -10.31 -4.85
N ASN A 190 11.26 -10.85 -4.58
CA ASN A 190 11.96 -10.63 -3.32
C ASN A 190 12.50 -9.20 -3.20
N ILE A 191 13.04 -8.62 -4.28
CA ILE A 191 13.43 -7.20 -4.33
C ILE A 191 12.21 -6.33 -4.01
N GLY A 192 11.06 -6.62 -4.64
CA GLY A 192 9.83 -5.88 -4.38
C GLY A 192 9.37 -5.98 -2.92
N LEU A 193 9.47 -7.18 -2.33
CA LEU A 193 9.17 -7.41 -0.92
C LEU A 193 10.15 -6.69 0.02
N THR A 194 11.45 -6.69 -0.29
CA THR A 194 12.47 -5.99 0.48
C THR A 194 12.22 -4.47 0.46
N TYR A 195 11.92 -3.89 -0.71
CA TYR A 195 11.55 -2.47 -0.81
C TYR A 195 10.26 -2.14 -0.06
N TYR A 196 9.27 -3.05 -0.07
CA TYR A 196 8.06 -2.86 0.72
C TYR A 196 8.39 -2.70 2.21
N PHE A 197 9.24 -3.57 2.75
CA PHE A 197 9.64 -3.50 4.16
C PHE A 197 10.58 -2.33 4.49
N GLN A 198 11.20 -1.72 3.49
CA GLN A 198 11.94 -0.45 3.64
C GLN A 198 11.04 0.79 3.59
N GLY A 199 9.76 0.63 3.24
CA GLY A 199 8.86 1.76 3.04
C GLY A 199 9.06 2.46 1.70
N GLU A 200 9.48 1.72 0.67
CA GLU A 200 9.69 2.21 -0.71
C GLU A 200 8.61 1.65 -1.65
N MET A 201 7.35 2.07 -1.45
CA MET A 201 6.18 1.45 -2.08
C MET A 201 6.20 1.51 -3.62
N SER A 202 6.69 2.61 -4.19
CA SER A 202 6.78 2.79 -5.66
C SER A 202 7.81 1.85 -6.29
N GLN A 203 8.96 1.63 -5.64
CA GLN A 203 9.95 0.66 -6.07
C GLN A 203 9.41 -0.76 -5.93
N ALA A 204 8.78 -1.06 -4.79
CA ALA A 204 8.13 -2.35 -4.54
C ALA A 204 7.12 -2.70 -5.64
N TYR A 205 6.24 -1.76 -5.99
CA TYR A 205 5.22 -1.96 -7.02
C TYR A 205 5.82 -2.27 -8.38
N ASN A 206 6.82 -1.49 -8.82
CA ASN A 206 7.48 -1.70 -10.12
C ASN A 206 8.10 -3.10 -10.25
N HIS A 207 8.82 -3.55 -9.21
CA HIS A 207 9.42 -4.88 -9.21
C HIS A 207 8.36 -6.00 -9.17
N LEU A 208 7.31 -5.84 -8.36
CA LEU A 208 6.22 -6.82 -8.29
C LEU A 208 5.41 -6.90 -9.58
N GLN A 209 5.20 -5.80 -10.30
CA GLN A 209 4.53 -5.81 -11.62
C GLN A 209 5.34 -6.56 -12.67
N ARG A 210 6.66 -6.31 -12.74
CA ARG A 210 7.56 -7.04 -13.64
C ARG A 210 7.59 -8.54 -13.32
N CYS A 211 7.65 -8.86 -12.03
CA CYS A 211 7.56 -10.23 -11.53
C CYS A 211 6.24 -10.90 -11.93
N LEU A 212 5.10 -10.23 -11.72
CA LEU A 212 3.77 -10.73 -12.09
C LEU A 212 3.68 -11.03 -13.59
N HIS A 213 4.24 -10.16 -14.43
CA HIS A 213 4.29 -10.36 -15.87
C HIS A 213 5.07 -11.64 -16.25
N LEU A 214 6.26 -11.82 -15.67
CA LEU A 214 7.08 -13.02 -15.92
C LEU A 214 6.38 -14.30 -15.44
N TYR A 215 5.79 -14.31 -14.24
CA TYR A 215 5.07 -15.49 -13.76
C TYR A 215 3.83 -15.82 -14.60
N LYS A 216 3.15 -14.82 -15.18
CA LYS A 216 2.09 -15.06 -16.17
C LYS A 216 2.63 -15.72 -17.44
N GLN A 217 3.75 -15.24 -17.99
CA GLN A 217 4.40 -15.87 -19.16
C GLN A 217 4.82 -17.32 -18.87
N LEU A 218 5.26 -17.59 -17.64
CA LEU A 218 5.65 -18.91 -17.17
C LEU A 218 4.47 -19.81 -16.78
N ASN A 219 3.23 -19.29 -16.78
CA ASN A 219 2.04 -19.98 -16.26
C ASN A 219 2.18 -20.48 -14.80
N ASP A 220 2.97 -19.79 -13.98
CA ASP A 220 3.18 -20.15 -12.58
C ASP A 220 2.04 -19.62 -11.70
N THR A 221 0.95 -20.37 -11.65
CA THR A 221 -0.27 -19.97 -10.93
C THR A 221 -0.04 -19.71 -9.45
N VAL A 222 0.80 -20.52 -8.78
CA VAL A 222 1.09 -20.36 -7.35
C VAL A 222 1.77 -19.02 -7.08
N ASN A 223 2.82 -18.69 -7.85
CA ASN A 223 3.55 -17.44 -7.65
C ASN A 223 2.80 -16.20 -8.18
N ILE A 224 1.88 -16.37 -9.13
CA ILE A 224 0.90 -15.32 -9.45
C ILE A 224 0.09 -14.97 -8.20
N GLY A 225 -0.48 -15.97 -7.50
CA GLY A 225 -1.25 -15.74 -6.26
C GLY A 225 -0.45 -15.00 -5.19
N LEU A 226 0.80 -15.41 -4.97
CA LEU A 226 1.71 -14.75 -4.02
C LEU A 226 1.98 -13.29 -4.42
N THR A 227 2.25 -13.04 -5.71
CA THR A 227 2.54 -11.69 -6.20
C THR A 227 1.31 -10.77 -6.07
N LEU A 228 0.10 -11.30 -6.29
CA LEU A 228 -1.15 -10.56 -6.05
C LEU A 228 -1.31 -10.16 -4.58
N ASN A 229 -1.02 -11.07 -3.65
CA ASN A 229 -0.99 -10.74 -2.22
C ASN A 229 0.02 -9.62 -1.93
N ASN A 230 1.23 -9.69 -2.48
CA ASN A 230 2.25 -8.65 -2.26
C ASN A 230 1.83 -7.28 -2.81
N ILE A 231 1.23 -7.24 -4.00
CA ILE A 231 0.68 -5.99 -4.58
C ILE A 231 -0.46 -5.44 -3.72
N SER A 232 -1.32 -6.30 -3.18
CA SER A 232 -2.43 -5.87 -2.32
C SER A 232 -1.97 -5.12 -1.07
N ARG A 233 -0.79 -5.45 -0.53
CA ARG A 233 -0.21 -4.78 0.64
C ARG A 233 0.14 -3.32 0.32
N ILE A 234 0.60 -3.05 -0.90
CA ILE A 234 0.89 -1.70 -1.38
C ILE A 234 -0.41 -0.90 -1.48
N TYR A 235 -1.42 -1.44 -2.16
CA TYR A 235 -2.74 -0.79 -2.25
C TYR A 235 -3.36 -0.57 -0.87
N SER A 236 -3.23 -1.54 0.04
CA SER A 236 -3.68 -1.40 1.42
C SER A 236 -2.98 -0.27 2.17
N PHE A 237 -1.67 -0.08 1.96
CA PHE A 237 -0.91 1.04 2.53
C PHE A 237 -1.30 2.38 1.91
N GLN A 238 -1.60 2.39 0.61
CA GLN A 238 -2.04 3.59 -0.11
C GLN A 238 -3.46 4.03 0.24
N GLY A 239 -4.27 3.14 0.82
CA GLY A 239 -5.68 3.38 1.16
C GLY A 239 -6.68 2.85 0.15
N GLU A 240 -6.22 2.22 -0.92
CA GLU A 240 -7.04 1.62 -1.97
C GLU A 240 -7.56 0.23 -1.53
N LEU A 241 -8.36 0.23 -0.45
CA LEU A 241 -8.71 -0.99 0.29
C LEU A 241 -9.55 -1.97 -0.55
N ASP A 242 -10.45 -1.49 -1.40
CA ASP A 242 -11.28 -2.36 -2.23
C ASP A 242 -10.47 -3.04 -3.34
N ILE A 243 -9.50 -2.32 -3.92
CA ILE A 243 -8.53 -2.90 -4.85
C ILE A 243 -7.69 -3.96 -4.12
N ALA A 244 -7.17 -3.65 -2.92
CA ALA A 244 -6.43 -4.62 -2.13
C ALA A 244 -7.24 -5.90 -1.85
N ILE A 245 -8.53 -5.78 -1.50
CA ILE A 245 -9.43 -6.93 -1.29
C ILE A 245 -9.59 -7.76 -2.57
N GLU A 246 -9.74 -7.13 -3.74
CA GLU A 246 -9.87 -7.87 -5.01
C GLU A 246 -8.62 -8.72 -5.28
N PHE A 247 -7.43 -8.12 -5.17
CA PHE A 247 -6.16 -8.82 -5.36
C PHE A 247 -6.00 -9.98 -4.36
N LEU A 248 -6.33 -9.75 -3.08
CA LEU A 248 -6.28 -10.79 -2.04
C LEU A 248 -7.26 -11.92 -2.30
N LYS A 249 -8.50 -11.63 -2.71
CA LYS A 249 -9.49 -12.67 -3.03
C LYS A 249 -9.05 -13.54 -4.20
N ARG A 250 -8.45 -12.95 -5.23
CA ARG A 250 -7.89 -13.67 -6.37
C ARG A 250 -6.71 -14.57 -5.95
N GLY A 251 -5.78 -14.05 -5.13
CA GLY A 251 -4.70 -14.84 -4.54
C GLY A 251 -5.22 -15.98 -3.66
N LEU A 252 -6.19 -15.69 -2.80
CA LEU A 252 -6.84 -16.67 -1.92
C LEU A 252 -7.46 -17.83 -2.71
N GLU A 253 -8.18 -17.54 -3.78
CA GLU A 253 -8.80 -18.54 -4.65
C GLU A 253 -7.76 -19.47 -5.30
N ILE A 254 -6.64 -18.91 -5.77
CA ILE A 254 -5.50 -19.66 -6.30
C ILE A 254 -4.91 -20.57 -5.21
N HIS A 255 -4.67 -20.05 -4.01
CA HIS A 255 -4.06 -20.81 -2.92
C HIS A 255 -4.98 -21.91 -2.38
N LYS A 256 -6.30 -21.70 -2.40
CA LYS A 256 -7.30 -22.75 -2.15
C LYS A 256 -7.21 -23.87 -3.18
N LYS A 257 -7.21 -23.52 -4.48
CA LYS A 257 -7.14 -24.50 -5.58
C LYS A 257 -5.85 -25.31 -5.59
N THR A 258 -4.74 -24.68 -5.21
CA THR A 258 -3.41 -25.30 -5.19
C THR A 258 -3.09 -26.00 -3.87
N GLY A 259 -3.92 -25.84 -2.83
CA GLY A 259 -3.72 -26.45 -1.52
C GLY A 259 -2.52 -25.88 -0.75
N ASN A 260 -1.98 -24.71 -1.13
CA ASN A 260 -0.82 -24.12 -0.46
C ASN A 260 -1.25 -23.44 0.86
N LYS A 261 -1.16 -24.18 1.98
CA LYS A 261 -1.56 -23.69 3.31
C LYS A 261 -0.83 -22.43 3.76
N GLN A 262 0.47 -22.32 3.46
CA GLN A 262 1.28 -21.15 3.81
C GLN A 262 0.70 -19.88 3.19
N PHE A 263 0.54 -19.86 1.87
CA PHE A 263 0.03 -18.69 1.18
C PHE A 263 -1.46 -18.46 1.41
N LEU A 264 -2.22 -19.53 1.68
CA LEU A 264 -3.60 -19.43 2.13
C LEU A 264 -3.70 -18.66 3.46
N SER A 265 -2.86 -18.98 4.44
CA SER A 265 -2.82 -18.27 5.73
C SER A 265 -2.43 -16.79 5.53
N ALA A 266 -1.46 -16.50 4.65
CA ALA A 266 -1.05 -15.13 4.34
C ALA A 266 -2.17 -14.31 3.69
N SER A 267 -2.90 -14.86 2.70
CA SER A 267 -4.06 -14.18 2.11
C SER A 267 -5.14 -13.86 3.16
N LEU A 268 -5.42 -14.80 4.07
CA LEU A 268 -6.39 -14.59 5.15
C LEU A 268 -5.92 -13.50 6.13
N TYR A 269 -4.66 -13.54 6.54
CA TYR A 269 -4.07 -12.52 7.41
C TYR A 269 -4.19 -11.11 6.80
N TYR A 270 -3.77 -10.94 5.54
CA TYR A 270 -3.84 -9.62 4.89
C TYR A 270 -5.27 -9.17 4.62
N LEU A 271 -6.23 -10.10 4.41
CA LEU A 271 -7.65 -9.73 4.40
C LEU A 271 -8.06 -9.18 5.77
N GLY A 272 -7.63 -9.81 6.86
CA GLY A 272 -7.82 -9.29 8.22
C GLY A 272 -7.33 -7.84 8.34
N LYS A 273 -6.09 -7.58 7.95
CA LYS A 273 -5.45 -6.25 7.98
C LYS A 273 -6.18 -5.20 7.13
N VAL A 274 -6.66 -5.58 5.95
CA VAL A 274 -7.44 -4.67 5.10
C VAL A 274 -8.82 -4.40 5.69
N TYR A 275 -9.51 -5.40 6.25
CA TYR A 275 -10.80 -5.20 6.92
C TYR A 275 -10.67 -4.38 8.21
N GLN A 276 -9.57 -4.52 8.95
CA GLN A 276 -9.22 -3.66 10.08
C GLN A 276 -9.13 -2.20 9.63
N ARG A 277 -8.38 -1.93 8.56
CA ARG A 277 -8.25 -0.57 7.99
C ARG A 277 -9.55 -0.01 7.43
N LYS A 278 -10.47 -0.88 7.01
CA LYS A 278 -11.82 -0.52 6.58
C LYS A 278 -12.77 -0.25 7.77
N GLY A 279 -12.31 -0.45 9.01
CA GLY A 279 -13.13 -0.30 10.22
C GLY A 279 -14.14 -1.42 10.43
N ASN A 280 -13.96 -2.59 9.79
CA ASN A 280 -14.79 -3.78 9.97
C ASN A 280 -14.08 -4.81 10.85
N PHE A 281 -14.15 -4.57 12.16
CA PHE A 281 -13.40 -5.33 13.16
C PHE A 281 -13.88 -6.78 13.31
N THR A 282 -15.17 -7.05 13.15
CA THR A 282 -15.72 -8.41 13.17
C THR A 282 -15.15 -9.26 12.03
N GLN A 283 -15.10 -8.74 10.81
CA GLN A 283 -14.47 -9.46 9.69
C GLN A 283 -12.96 -9.59 9.91
N SER A 284 -12.31 -8.51 10.35
CA SER A 284 -10.87 -8.52 10.66
C SER A 284 -10.50 -9.65 11.62
N PHE A 285 -11.17 -9.70 12.77
CA PHE A 285 -10.94 -10.69 13.81
C PHE A 285 -11.14 -12.12 13.29
N ASN A 286 -12.23 -12.37 12.55
CA ASN A 286 -12.50 -13.68 11.95
C ASN A 286 -11.43 -14.13 10.96
N TYR A 287 -10.93 -13.22 10.11
CA TYR A 287 -9.86 -13.52 9.18
C TYR A 287 -8.53 -13.78 9.89
N TYR A 288 -8.20 -12.95 10.89
CA TYR A 288 -7.01 -13.16 11.71
C TYR A 288 -7.04 -14.49 12.47
N LYS A 289 -8.17 -14.89 13.08
CA LYS A 289 -8.32 -16.20 13.74
C LYS A 289 -8.12 -17.37 12.77
N LYS A 290 -8.72 -17.30 11.58
CA LYS A 290 -8.55 -18.34 10.54
C LYS A 290 -7.11 -18.45 10.09
N SER A 291 -6.42 -17.32 9.95
CA SER A 291 -4.99 -17.29 9.63
C SER A 291 -4.15 -17.87 10.78
N LEU A 292 -4.40 -17.45 12.02
CA LEU A 292 -3.66 -17.90 13.21
C LEU A 292 -3.69 -19.42 13.32
N ASN A 293 -4.88 -20.03 13.26
CA ASN A 293 -5.03 -21.48 13.32
C ASN A 293 -4.18 -22.22 12.26
N LEU A 294 -4.11 -21.68 11.03
CA LEU A 294 -3.27 -22.27 9.97
C LEU A 294 -1.78 -22.03 10.23
N ARG A 295 -1.39 -20.84 10.68
CA ARG A 295 0.02 -20.49 10.99
C ARG A 295 0.56 -21.34 12.16
N GLU A 296 -0.28 -21.63 13.15
CA GLU A 296 0.02 -22.55 14.26
C GLU A 296 0.16 -24.00 13.78
N GLU A 297 -0.73 -24.48 12.92
CA GLU A 297 -0.62 -25.82 12.32
C GLU A 297 0.70 -25.98 11.53
N ILE A 298 1.12 -24.90 10.86
CA ILE A 298 2.36 -24.83 10.07
C ILE A 298 3.59 -24.76 11.00
N GLY A 299 3.48 -24.11 12.17
CA GLY A 299 4.57 -23.96 13.12
C GLY A 299 5.57 -22.85 12.77
N ASN A 300 5.15 -21.79 12.08
CA ASN A 300 6.01 -20.62 11.81
C ASN A 300 5.77 -19.52 12.87
N ASN A 301 6.62 -19.49 13.90
CA ASN A 301 6.53 -18.54 15.01
C ASN A 301 6.63 -17.06 14.59
N LEU A 302 7.33 -16.74 13.50
CA LEU A 302 7.41 -15.36 13.00
C LEU A 302 6.04 -14.90 12.47
N ASP A 303 5.35 -15.75 11.70
CA ASP A 303 4.03 -15.46 11.17
C ASP A 303 2.97 -15.49 12.29
N VAL A 304 3.09 -16.43 13.24
CA VAL A 304 2.20 -16.50 14.42
C VAL A 304 2.33 -15.23 15.26
N SER A 305 3.55 -14.78 15.57
CA SER A 305 3.77 -13.56 16.35
C SER A 305 3.20 -12.29 15.68
N GLU A 306 3.30 -12.19 14.36
CA GLU A 306 2.68 -11.09 13.59
C GLU A 306 1.15 -11.12 13.74
N ASN A 307 0.56 -12.30 13.61
CA ASN A 307 -0.88 -12.46 13.68
C ASN A 307 -1.40 -12.19 15.12
N LEU A 308 -0.67 -12.65 16.14
CA LEU A 308 -0.98 -12.39 17.55
C LEU A 308 -0.87 -10.90 17.87
N PHE A 309 0.20 -10.24 17.42
CA PHE A 309 0.38 -8.80 17.57
C PHE A 309 -0.84 -8.02 17.07
N ASP A 310 -1.33 -8.31 15.85
CA ASP A 310 -2.47 -7.60 15.29
C ASP A 310 -3.80 -7.94 15.98
N LEU A 311 -3.98 -9.19 16.43
CA LEU A 311 -5.14 -9.59 17.24
C LEU A 311 -5.17 -8.87 18.60
N ILE A 312 -4.04 -8.83 19.30
CA ILE A 312 -3.90 -8.14 20.58
C ILE A 312 -4.11 -6.64 20.38
N SER A 313 -3.48 -6.05 19.37
CA SER A 313 -3.66 -4.62 19.04
C SER A 313 -5.12 -4.30 18.74
N LEU A 314 -5.80 -5.14 17.96
CA LEU A 314 -7.22 -5.01 17.68
C LEU A 314 -8.05 -5.06 18.97
N ILE A 315 -7.78 -6.01 19.86
CA ILE A 315 -8.50 -6.16 21.14
C ILE A 315 -8.27 -4.95 22.07
N VAL A 316 -7.01 -4.54 22.25
CA VAL A 316 -6.62 -3.44 23.14
C VAL A 316 -7.26 -2.13 22.67
N GLU A 317 -7.22 -1.84 21.37
CA GLU A 317 -7.76 -0.60 20.80
C GLU A 317 -9.28 -0.50 20.87
N HIS A 318 -10.00 -1.62 20.96
CA HIS A 318 -11.47 -1.66 21.03
C HIS A 318 -12.00 -1.90 22.44
N GLY A 319 -11.13 -1.87 23.45
CA GLY A 319 -11.51 -1.96 24.87
C GLY A 319 -12.10 -3.31 25.29
N GLN A 320 -12.07 -4.32 24.43
CA GLN A 320 -12.58 -5.66 24.71
C GLN A 320 -11.51 -6.49 25.42
N LYS A 321 -11.11 -6.10 26.65
CA LYS A 321 -10.23 -6.95 27.48
C LYS A 321 -10.98 -8.22 27.88
N ASP A 322 -10.96 -9.20 27.02
CA ASP A 322 -11.49 -10.53 27.27
C ASP A 322 -10.36 -11.53 27.53
N LYS A 323 -10.76 -12.72 28.01
CA LYS A 323 -9.82 -13.81 28.29
C LYS A 323 -9.03 -14.24 27.05
N GLU A 324 -9.55 -14.00 25.85
CA GLU A 324 -8.90 -14.40 24.61
C GLU A 324 -7.69 -13.49 24.30
N GLY A 325 -7.82 -12.18 24.52
CA GLY A 325 -6.69 -11.25 24.42
C GLY A 325 -5.53 -11.56 25.38
N GLU A 326 -5.85 -11.95 26.62
CA GLU A 326 -4.83 -12.38 27.59
C GLU A 326 -4.10 -13.65 27.15
N GLN A 327 -4.83 -14.61 26.55
CA GLN A 327 -4.23 -15.83 26.00
C GLN A 327 -3.29 -15.52 24.84
N PHE A 328 -3.68 -14.66 23.90
CA PHE A 328 -2.80 -14.25 22.81
C PHE A 328 -1.54 -13.56 23.30
N PHE A 329 -1.66 -12.72 24.33
CA PHE A 329 -0.51 -12.06 24.95
C PHE A 329 0.47 -13.06 25.58
N GLN A 330 -0.05 -14.01 26.37
CA GLN A 330 0.79 -15.06 26.98
C GLN A 330 1.50 -15.90 25.91
N GLN A 331 0.80 -16.24 24.83
CA GLN A 331 1.37 -16.98 23.72
C GLN A 331 2.48 -16.19 23.01
N LEU A 332 2.28 -14.91 22.74
CA LEU A 332 3.31 -14.05 22.14
C LEU A 332 4.53 -13.92 23.07
N GLN A 333 4.30 -13.79 24.38
CA GLN A 333 5.38 -13.75 25.37
C GLN A 333 6.21 -15.04 25.37
N GLN A 334 5.54 -16.20 25.33
CA GLN A 334 6.23 -17.49 25.23
C GLN A 334 7.08 -17.58 23.96
N ILE A 335 6.51 -17.23 22.81
CA ILE A 335 7.25 -17.23 21.53
C ILE A 335 8.49 -16.32 21.62
N ASN A 336 8.36 -15.13 22.19
CA ASN A 336 9.48 -14.20 22.34
C ASN A 336 10.57 -14.69 23.31
N GLN A 337 10.23 -15.54 24.30
CA GLN A 337 11.22 -16.15 25.19
C GLN A 337 11.97 -17.32 24.52
N GLU A 338 11.27 -18.07 23.67
CA GLU A 338 11.82 -19.23 22.95
C GLU A 338 12.65 -18.82 21.72
N GLU A 339 12.25 -17.72 21.05
CA GLU A 339 12.85 -17.25 19.81
C GLU A 339 13.74 -16.01 20.03
N ASP A 340 15.04 -16.12 19.76
CA ASP A 340 15.91 -14.94 19.67
C ASP A 340 15.75 -14.26 18.30
N ASN A 341 14.69 -13.47 18.16
CA ASN A 341 14.37 -12.72 16.95
C ASN A 341 13.99 -11.26 17.27
N ARG A 342 14.69 -10.30 16.64
CA ARG A 342 14.51 -8.86 16.86
C ARG A 342 13.13 -8.34 16.45
N ILE A 343 12.53 -8.87 15.39
CA ILE A 343 11.19 -8.47 14.94
C ILE A 343 10.13 -8.95 15.95
N ILE A 344 10.25 -10.20 16.42
CA ILE A 344 9.36 -10.75 17.46
C ILE A 344 9.49 -9.94 18.74
N ASN A 345 10.72 -9.60 19.13
CA ASN A 345 10.98 -8.74 20.29
C ASN A 345 10.37 -7.35 20.14
N GLN A 346 10.52 -6.71 18.97
CA GLN A 346 9.90 -5.41 18.70
C GLN A 346 8.37 -5.49 18.86
N ARG A 347 7.72 -6.52 18.29
CA ARG A 347 6.27 -6.73 18.44
C ARG A 347 5.85 -6.91 19.90
N MET A 348 6.61 -7.70 20.67
CA MET A 348 6.34 -7.89 22.10
C MET A 348 6.44 -6.56 22.86
N ARG A 349 7.52 -5.80 22.65
CA ARG A 349 7.71 -4.48 23.28
C ARG A 349 6.60 -3.49 22.89
N THR A 350 6.18 -3.50 21.63
CA THR A 350 5.03 -2.69 21.19
C THR A 350 3.77 -3.06 21.97
N VAL A 351 3.47 -4.36 22.14
CA VAL A 351 2.30 -4.80 22.90
C VAL A 351 2.38 -4.40 24.38
N GLU A 352 3.54 -4.52 25.02
CA GLU A 352 3.76 -4.04 26.39
C GLU A 352 3.47 -2.54 26.51
N ALA A 353 4.01 -1.73 25.59
CA ALA A 353 3.75 -0.30 25.54
C ALA A 353 2.26 0.02 25.30
N LEU A 354 1.57 -0.75 24.46
CA LEU A 354 0.12 -0.62 24.26
C LEU A 354 -0.62 -0.83 25.59
N PHE A 355 -0.37 -1.92 26.32
CA PHE A 355 -1.01 -2.16 27.61
C PHE A 355 -0.71 -1.07 28.65
N LEU A 356 0.54 -0.61 28.72
CA LEU A 356 0.96 0.47 29.61
C LEU A 356 0.26 1.79 29.28
N SER A 357 0.09 2.11 27.99
CA SER A 357 -0.56 3.33 27.53
C SER A 357 -2.06 3.41 27.88
N GLU A 358 -2.72 2.25 28.00
CA GLU A 358 -4.12 2.14 28.45
C GLU A 358 -4.30 2.27 29.97
N SER A 359 -3.20 2.33 30.74
CA SER A 359 -3.27 2.51 32.18
C SER A 359 -3.62 3.96 32.56
N ASN A 360 -4.38 4.13 33.64
CA ASN A 360 -4.66 5.46 34.21
C ASN A 360 -3.46 6.06 34.95
N ARG A 361 -2.40 5.29 35.21
CA ARG A 361 -1.21 5.77 35.93
C ARG A 361 -0.26 6.52 34.98
N ALA A 362 0.11 7.75 35.36
CA ALA A 362 1.05 8.57 34.59
C ALA A 362 2.39 7.86 34.33
N ILE A 363 2.95 7.20 35.36
CA ILE A 363 4.24 6.47 35.22
C ILE A 363 4.20 5.39 34.13
N ASN A 364 3.07 4.70 33.97
CA ASN A 364 2.91 3.66 32.94
C ASN A 364 2.84 4.30 31.54
N LYS A 365 2.16 5.45 31.41
CA LYS A 365 2.13 6.20 30.14
C LYS A 365 3.51 6.71 29.76
N THR A 366 4.29 7.22 30.71
CA THR A 366 5.68 7.63 30.49
C THR A 366 6.56 6.45 30.05
N GLN A 367 6.39 5.27 30.68
CA GLN A 367 7.11 4.06 30.24
C GLN A 367 6.71 3.63 28.83
N ALA A 368 5.42 3.67 28.50
CA ALA A 368 4.94 3.38 27.14
C ALA A 368 5.56 4.34 26.11
N GLN A 369 5.60 5.64 26.44
CA GLN A 369 6.18 6.67 25.59
C GLN A 369 7.66 6.40 25.32
N GLN A 370 8.45 6.08 26.36
CA GLN A 370 9.86 5.71 26.21
C GLN A 370 10.03 4.52 25.27
N ILE A 371 9.23 3.46 25.43
CA ILE A 371 9.32 2.27 24.56
C ILE A 371 8.99 2.64 23.10
N PHE A 372 7.93 3.41 22.85
CA PHE A 372 7.60 3.84 21.49
C PHE A 372 8.67 4.75 20.89
N GLN A 373 9.23 5.67 21.67
CA GLN A 373 10.32 6.55 21.25
C GLN A 373 11.55 5.74 20.83
N GLU A 374 11.99 4.78 21.65
CA GLU A 374 13.11 3.90 21.33
C GLU A 374 12.88 3.09 20.03
N ILE A 375 11.64 2.69 19.76
CA ILE A 375 11.28 2.00 18.52
C ILE A 375 11.33 2.96 17.31
N VAL A 376 10.84 4.18 17.47
CA VAL A 376 10.75 5.19 16.39
C VAL A 376 12.12 5.77 16.01
N ASP A 377 13.03 5.88 16.98
CA ASP A 377 14.40 6.39 16.80
C ASP A 377 15.40 5.29 16.43
N GLY A 378 15.05 4.04 16.69
CA GLY A 378 15.88 2.87 16.40
C GLY A 378 15.93 2.47 14.92
N GLU A 379 16.59 1.35 14.67
CA GLU A 379 16.62 0.71 13.35
C GLU A 379 15.21 0.25 12.94
N VAL A 380 14.80 0.56 11.71
CA VAL A 380 13.50 0.15 11.16
C VAL A 380 13.55 -1.33 10.78
N LEU A 381 13.05 -2.19 11.67
CA LEU A 381 12.96 -3.65 11.43
C LEU A 381 11.68 -4.04 10.68
N ASP A 382 10.58 -3.35 10.98
CA ASP A 382 9.27 -3.48 10.34
C ASP A 382 8.69 -2.07 10.13
N PHE A 383 8.65 -1.64 8.87
CA PHE A 383 8.24 -0.29 8.51
C PHE A 383 6.80 0.05 8.92
N GLU A 384 5.84 -0.86 8.68
CA GLU A 384 4.45 -0.59 9.03
C GLU A 384 4.24 -0.52 10.54
N LEU A 385 4.92 -1.40 11.29
CA LEU A 385 4.92 -1.37 12.76
C LEU A 385 5.55 -0.09 13.30
N THR A 386 6.62 0.39 12.66
CA THR A 386 7.30 1.63 13.07
C THR A 386 6.38 2.84 12.84
N VAL A 387 5.70 2.91 11.69
CA VAL A 387 4.67 3.94 11.43
C VAL A 387 3.54 3.85 12.45
N PHE A 388 3.09 2.65 12.82
CA PHE A 388 2.11 2.47 13.89
C PHE A 388 2.61 3.03 15.24
N CYS A 389 3.86 2.75 15.60
CA CYS A 389 4.47 3.28 16.84
C CYS A 389 4.58 4.81 16.82
N MET A 390 4.83 5.44 15.67
CA MET A 390 4.83 6.90 15.55
C MET A 390 3.48 7.52 15.93
N PHE A 391 2.37 6.92 15.49
CA PHE A 391 1.04 7.41 15.89
C PHE A 391 0.76 7.21 17.38
N ARG A 392 1.16 6.08 17.97
CA ARG A 392 1.01 5.84 19.42
C ARG A 392 1.88 6.78 20.26
N LEU A 393 3.08 7.08 19.79
CA LEU A 393 3.96 8.08 20.40
C LEU A 393 3.33 9.47 20.33
N PHE A 394 2.79 9.85 19.16
CA PHE A 394 2.11 11.13 18.98
C PHE A 394 0.92 11.29 19.97
N GLU A 395 0.14 10.23 20.19
CA GLU A 395 -0.94 10.20 21.20
C GLU A 395 -0.44 10.46 22.63
N LEU A 396 0.69 9.87 23.01
CA LEU A 396 1.27 10.03 24.33
C LEU A 396 1.93 11.40 24.52
N LEU A 397 2.59 11.94 23.49
CA LEU A 397 3.14 13.29 23.51
C LEU A 397 2.05 14.35 23.62
N LEU A 398 0.89 14.18 22.97
CA LEU A 398 -0.26 15.08 23.21
C LEU A 398 -0.77 14.98 24.66
N TYR A 399 -0.78 13.77 25.24
CA TYR A 399 -1.14 13.58 26.63
C TYR A 399 -0.16 14.30 27.57
N GLU A 400 1.14 14.19 27.32
CA GLU A 400 2.18 14.89 28.09
C GLU A 400 2.08 16.41 27.94
N LEU A 401 1.94 16.92 26.71
CA LEU A 401 1.81 18.35 26.44
C LEU A 401 0.64 18.95 27.23
N LYS A 402 -0.49 18.26 27.25
CA LYS A 402 -1.67 18.68 28.03
C LYS A 402 -1.41 18.70 29.54
N ALA A 403 -0.60 17.78 30.05
CA ALA A 403 -0.35 17.63 31.49
C ALA A 403 0.77 18.54 32.01
N SER A 404 1.77 18.82 31.18
CA SER A 404 2.99 19.55 31.55
C SER A 404 2.99 21.02 31.11
N GLU A 405 2.20 21.36 30.08
CA GLU A 405 2.30 22.63 29.36
C GLU A 405 3.70 22.96 28.82
N ASN A 406 4.57 21.96 28.65
CA ASN A 406 5.91 22.17 28.14
C ASN A 406 5.90 22.37 26.61
N GLU A 407 6.28 23.57 26.16
CA GLU A 407 6.37 23.88 24.72
C GLU A 407 7.43 23.05 23.98
N GLU A 408 8.43 22.47 24.66
CA GLU A 408 9.39 21.56 24.02
C GLU A 408 8.71 20.32 23.44
N VAL A 409 7.68 19.80 24.12
CA VAL A 409 6.89 18.65 23.65
C VAL A 409 6.13 18.99 22.36
N LEU A 410 5.77 20.27 22.16
CA LEU A 410 5.14 20.73 20.94
C LEU A 410 6.08 20.66 19.73
N LEU A 411 7.37 20.94 19.94
CA LEU A 411 8.39 20.78 18.90
C LEU A 411 8.61 19.30 18.55
N GLU A 412 8.61 18.41 19.55
CA GLU A 412 8.67 16.96 19.32
C GLU A 412 7.49 16.46 18.48
N LEU A 413 6.27 16.90 18.81
CA LEU A 413 5.06 16.60 18.05
C LEU A 413 5.14 17.10 16.61
N GLN A 414 5.68 18.30 16.38
CA GLN A 414 5.88 18.84 15.03
C GLN A 414 6.85 17.98 14.22
N ASN A 415 8.04 17.70 14.78
CA ASN A 415 9.06 16.88 14.13
C ASN A 415 8.52 15.48 13.77
N LEU A 416 7.79 14.85 14.70
CA LEU A 416 7.15 13.57 14.46
C LEU A 416 6.08 13.67 13.37
N SER A 417 5.29 14.75 13.37
CA SER A 417 4.26 14.97 12.34
C SER A 417 4.85 15.15 10.95
N ASP A 418 5.97 15.87 10.83
CA ASP A 418 6.65 16.12 9.56
C ASP A 418 7.29 14.83 9.03
N LYS A 419 7.84 14.00 9.91
CA LYS A 419 8.35 12.66 9.56
C LYS A 419 7.23 11.79 8.98
N VAL A 420 6.06 11.74 9.63
CA VAL A 420 4.89 10.97 9.15
C VAL A 420 4.33 11.55 7.85
N LEU A 421 4.29 12.87 7.72
CA LEU A 421 3.86 13.56 6.50
C LEU A 421 4.75 13.20 5.31
N GLN A 422 6.07 13.19 5.51
CA GLN A 422 7.03 12.81 4.48
C GLN A 422 6.83 11.34 4.05
N ILE A 423 6.73 10.44 5.03
CA ILE A 423 6.42 9.02 4.78
C ILE A 423 5.13 8.85 3.95
N ALA A 424 4.07 9.59 4.30
CA ALA A 424 2.79 9.52 3.60
C ALA A 424 2.88 10.02 2.15
N LYS A 425 3.64 11.10 1.91
CA LYS A 425 3.86 11.66 0.57
C LYS A 425 4.65 10.72 -0.32
N ASP A 426 5.79 10.22 0.18
CA ASP A 426 6.71 9.35 -0.56
C ASP A 426 6.06 8.03 -0.98
N ASN A 427 5.14 7.54 -0.14
CA ASN A 427 4.45 6.28 -0.36
C ASN A 427 3.04 6.42 -0.92
N HIS A 428 2.60 7.65 -1.20
CA HIS A 428 1.26 7.96 -1.70
C HIS A 428 0.14 7.38 -0.81
N SER A 429 0.33 7.40 0.51
CA SER A 429 -0.68 6.96 1.47
C SER A 429 -1.67 8.07 1.77
N HIS A 430 -2.77 8.09 1.03
CA HIS A 430 -3.80 9.11 1.18
C HIS A 430 -4.51 9.11 2.54
N PRO A 431 -4.78 7.95 3.19
CA PRO A 431 -5.33 7.95 4.54
C PRO A 431 -4.37 8.56 5.57
N ILE A 432 -3.09 8.16 5.56
CA ILE A 432 -2.08 8.69 6.48
C ILE A 432 -1.87 10.18 6.21
N LEU A 433 -1.81 10.59 4.93
CA LEU A 433 -1.67 11.98 4.51
C LEU A 433 -2.84 12.85 5.00
N THR A 434 -4.07 12.35 4.88
CA THR A 434 -5.27 13.07 5.32
C THR A 434 -5.29 13.21 6.83
N GLU A 435 -5.00 12.11 7.53
CA GLU A 435 -4.97 12.08 8.99
C GLU A 435 -3.89 12.99 9.56
N ILE A 436 -2.69 12.99 8.96
CA ILE A 436 -1.61 13.83 9.46
C ILE A 436 -1.86 15.32 9.22
N TYR A 437 -2.48 15.71 8.09
CA TYR A 437 -2.91 17.11 7.91
C TYR A 437 -3.99 17.52 8.92
N PHE A 438 -4.92 16.63 9.24
CA PHE A 438 -5.87 16.87 10.31
C PHE A 438 -5.15 17.08 11.67
N LEU A 439 -4.17 16.25 12.01
CA LEU A 439 -3.43 16.39 13.26
C LEU A 439 -2.56 17.65 13.30
N GLN A 440 -1.90 17.99 12.20
CA GLN A 440 -1.17 19.24 12.08
C GLN A 440 -2.10 20.46 12.23
N SER A 441 -3.34 20.38 11.77
CA SER A 441 -4.31 21.47 12.02
C SER A 441 -4.60 21.65 13.51
N LYS A 442 -4.69 20.56 14.27
CA LYS A 442 -4.85 20.60 15.72
C LYS A 442 -3.61 21.18 16.41
N LEU A 443 -2.41 20.79 15.97
CA LEU A 443 -1.16 21.38 16.47
C LEU A 443 -1.09 22.89 16.16
N ALA A 444 -1.52 23.32 14.97
CA ALA A 444 -1.59 24.73 14.62
C ALA A 444 -2.54 25.52 15.54
N LEU A 445 -3.69 24.95 15.91
CA LEU A 445 -4.59 25.55 16.91
C LEU A 445 -3.93 25.64 18.30
N LEU A 446 -3.22 24.60 18.74
CA LEU A 446 -2.44 24.63 19.98
C LEU A 446 -1.32 25.68 19.95
N GLN A 447 -0.87 26.07 18.76
CA GLN A 447 0.09 27.17 18.53
C GLN A 447 -0.58 28.53 18.30
N LEU A 448 -1.91 28.62 18.44
CA LEU A 448 -2.69 29.83 18.19
C LEU A 448 -2.59 30.33 16.72
N LYS A 449 -2.28 29.44 15.77
CA LYS A 449 -2.18 29.72 14.34
C LYS A 449 -3.45 29.31 13.60
N ILE A 450 -4.52 30.08 13.80
CA ILE A 450 -5.87 29.78 13.30
C ILE A 450 -5.92 29.65 11.77
N ASP A 451 -5.27 30.57 11.04
CA ASP A 451 -5.25 30.56 9.57
C ASP A 451 -4.54 29.33 9.00
N GLU A 452 -3.50 28.87 9.68
CA GLU A 452 -2.77 27.65 9.30
C GLU A 452 -3.64 26.42 9.54
N ALA A 453 -4.33 26.36 10.69
CA ALA A 453 -5.28 25.29 10.98
C ALA A 453 -6.39 25.18 9.91
N HIS A 454 -6.98 26.30 9.49
CA HIS A 454 -7.96 26.32 8.40
C HIS A 454 -7.39 25.75 7.09
N LYS A 455 -6.20 26.20 6.67
CA LYS A 455 -5.54 25.70 5.45
C LYS A 455 -5.29 24.20 5.50
N LEU A 456 -4.83 23.69 6.65
CA LEU A 456 -4.55 22.27 6.83
C LEU A 456 -5.83 21.42 6.81
N LEU A 457 -6.91 21.90 7.45
CA LEU A 457 -8.22 21.26 7.38
C LEU A 457 -8.79 21.26 5.94
N ASP A 458 -8.57 22.34 5.18
CA ASP A 458 -8.97 22.39 3.76
C ASP A 458 -8.22 21.34 2.93
N ILE A 459 -6.90 21.23 3.10
CA ILE A 459 -6.08 20.24 2.40
C ILE A 459 -6.51 18.81 2.79
N ALA A 460 -6.73 18.56 4.08
CA ALA A 460 -7.21 17.28 4.58
C ALA A 460 -8.58 16.93 3.97
N MET A 461 -9.52 17.90 3.95
CA MET A 461 -10.86 17.72 3.39
C MET A 461 -10.81 17.39 1.89
N ILE A 462 -10.02 18.15 1.12
CA ILE A 462 -9.80 17.90 -0.31
C ILE A 462 -9.37 16.45 -0.52
N THR A 463 -8.32 16.05 0.18
CA THR A 463 -7.73 14.71 0.04
C THR A 463 -8.74 13.62 0.43
N ALA A 464 -9.48 13.82 1.52
CA ALA A 464 -10.48 12.87 2.00
C ALA A 464 -11.62 12.68 0.99
N ILE A 465 -12.11 13.77 0.41
CA ILE A 465 -13.18 13.76 -0.58
C ILE A 465 -12.75 13.09 -1.88
N GLU A 466 -11.57 13.42 -2.39
CA GLU A 466 -11.04 12.87 -3.64
C GLU A 466 -10.79 11.37 -3.57
N LYS A 467 -10.39 10.89 -2.39
CA LYS A 467 -10.00 9.50 -2.16
C LYS A 467 -11.11 8.67 -1.50
N ASP A 468 -12.33 9.20 -1.50
CA ASP A 468 -13.54 8.59 -0.93
C ASP A 468 -13.34 8.12 0.53
N LEU A 469 -12.53 8.84 1.31
CA LEU A 469 -12.28 8.59 2.73
C LEU A 469 -13.43 9.15 3.58
N LYS A 470 -14.63 8.61 3.40
CA LYS A 470 -15.90 9.15 3.92
C LYS A 470 -15.86 9.50 5.41
N TYR A 471 -15.28 8.62 6.22
CA TYR A 471 -15.20 8.81 7.66
C TYR A 471 -14.29 9.99 8.05
N LEU A 472 -13.11 10.06 7.44
CA LEU A 472 -12.18 11.18 7.62
C LEU A 472 -12.83 12.48 7.14
N ALA A 473 -13.47 12.48 5.97
CA ALA A 473 -14.17 13.66 5.44
C ALA A 473 -15.24 14.17 6.41
N MET A 474 -16.06 13.27 6.99
CA MET A 474 -17.05 13.64 8.00
C MET A 474 -16.41 14.31 9.22
N LYS A 475 -15.37 13.71 9.80
CA LYS A 475 -14.69 14.25 11.00
C LYS A 475 -14.00 15.58 10.73
N ILE A 476 -13.38 15.74 9.56
CA ILE A 476 -12.76 17.00 9.14
C ILE A 476 -13.85 18.08 8.96
N SER A 477 -15.02 17.73 8.42
CA SER A 477 -16.15 18.66 8.23
C SER A 477 -16.65 19.17 9.57
N GLU A 478 -16.92 18.26 10.52
CA GLU A 478 -17.31 18.62 11.89
C GLU A 478 -16.29 19.53 12.57
N GLU A 479 -14.99 19.29 12.34
CA GLU A 479 -13.94 20.11 12.92
C GLU A 479 -13.86 21.51 12.31
N LYS A 480 -14.03 21.62 10.98
CA LYS A 480 -14.10 22.90 10.29
C LYS A 480 -15.26 23.76 10.79
N GLU A 481 -16.43 23.16 10.99
CA GLU A 481 -17.61 23.85 11.51
C GLU A 481 -17.39 24.35 12.94
N LYS A 482 -16.86 23.47 13.81
CA LYS A 482 -16.50 23.86 15.19
C LYS A 482 -15.53 25.02 15.20
N LEU A 483 -14.50 24.99 14.36
CA LEU A 483 -13.53 26.08 14.27
C LEU A 483 -14.18 27.40 13.81
N ALA A 484 -15.08 27.35 12.82
CA ALA A 484 -15.82 28.52 12.36
C ALA A 484 -16.75 29.10 13.44
N GLU A 485 -17.50 28.26 14.15
CA GLU A 485 -18.38 28.67 15.26
C GLU A 485 -17.60 29.28 16.43
N GLN A 486 -16.38 28.80 16.65
CA GLN A 486 -15.52 29.21 17.76
C GLN A 486 -14.50 30.28 17.40
N LEU A 487 -14.55 30.86 16.19
CA LEU A 487 -13.53 31.79 15.70
C LEU A 487 -13.27 32.96 16.66
N LYS A 488 -14.33 33.56 17.22
CA LYS A 488 -14.22 34.64 18.22
C LYS A 488 -13.49 34.17 19.48
N LYS A 489 -13.82 32.98 19.99
CA LYS A 489 -13.17 32.40 21.18
C LYS A 489 -11.68 32.14 20.91
N TRP A 490 -11.35 31.64 19.72
CA TRP A 490 -9.96 31.45 19.31
C TRP A 490 -9.19 32.77 19.22
N GLN A 491 -9.79 33.82 18.65
CA GLN A 491 -9.21 35.16 18.62
C GLN A 491 -8.97 35.73 20.02
N GLU A 492 -9.88 35.49 20.96
CA GLU A 492 -9.68 35.85 22.37
C GLU A 492 -8.49 35.11 22.99
N LEU A 493 -8.32 33.81 22.72
CA LEU A 493 -7.15 33.04 23.18
C LEU A 493 -5.84 33.57 22.59
N VAL A 494 -5.83 33.98 21.31
CA VAL A 494 -4.68 34.62 20.66
C VAL A 494 -4.32 35.92 21.37
N ASN A 495 -5.30 36.81 21.56
CA ASN A 495 -5.08 38.15 22.11
C ASN A 495 -4.48 38.13 23.52
N ARG A 496 -4.87 37.14 24.34
CA ARG A 496 -4.38 36.99 25.71
C ARG A 496 -3.23 36.01 25.88
N ASN A 497 -2.74 35.42 24.78
CA ASN A 497 -1.76 34.34 24.78
C ASN A 497 -2.12 33.23 25.81
N ALA A 498 -3.31 32.65 25.66
CA ALA A 498 -3.87 31.71 26.63
C ALA A 498 -2.97 30.48 26.86
N SER A 499 -3.09 29.84 28.02
CA SER A 499 -2.33 28.62 28.38
C SER A 499 -2.59 27.47 27.40
N ILE A 500 -1.68 26.49 27.36
CA ILE A 500 -1.86 25.29 26.52
C ILE A 500 -3.13 24.54 26.96
N GLN A 501 -3.40 24.47 28.27
CA GLN A 501 -4.59 23.81 28.79
C GLN A 501 -5.89 24.43 28.24
N GLU A 502 -6.01 25.76 28.24
CA GLU A 502 -7.17 26.47 27.68
C GLU A 502 -7.32 26.21 26.16
N ARG A 503 -6.20 26.14 25.42
CA ARG A 503 -6.20 25.79 24.00
C ARG A 503 -6.70 24.36 23.76
N PHE A 504 -6.28 23.40 24.59
CA PHE A 504 -6.75 22.00 24.55
C PHE A 504 -8.25 21.88 24.83
N GLU A 505 -8.76 22.64 25.80
CA GLU A 505 -10.18 22.66 26.15
C GLU A 505 -11.04 23.16 24.99
N LEU A 506 -10.62 24.24 24.32
CA LEU A 506 -11.34 24.78 23.17
C LEU A 506 -11.24 23.87 21.94
N ALA A 507 -10.05 23.34 21.65
CA ALA A 507 -9.81 22.42 20.53
C ALA A 507 -10.45 21.04 20.70
N LYS A 508 -10.97 20.73 21.90
CA LYS A 508 -11.57 19.43 22.27
C LYS A 508 -10.71 18.24 21.85
N ILE A 509 -9.38 18.36 22.01
CA ILE A 509 -8.46 17.27 21.69
C ILE A 509 -8.63 16.20 22.77
N ASN A 510 -9.30 15.10 22.41
CA ASN A 510 -9.45 13.94 23.27
C ASN A 510 -8.25 13.00 23.10
N ASN A 511 -7.57 12.71 24.20
CA ASN A 511 -6.31 11.94 24.24
C ASN A 511 -6.46 10.45 23.89
N LYS A 512 -7.61 9.98 23.37
CA LYS A 512 -7.88 8.54 23.19
C LYS A 512 -8.04 8.02 21.76
N HIS A 513 -8.20 8.86 20.74
CA HIS A 513 -8.41 8.35 19.37
C HIS A 513 -7.90 9.35 18.33
N ILE A 514 -6.58 9.51 18.22
CA ILE A 514 -5.98 10.34 17.17
C ILE A 514 -6.11 9.68 15.82
N ARG A 515 -6.10 8.34 15.79
CA ARG A 515 -6.40 7.59 14.57
C ARG A 515 -7.89 7.66 14.26
N ILE A 516 -8.29 8.70 13.54
CA ILE A 516 -9.66 8.89 13.07
C ILE A 516 -10.13 7.64 12.29
N LEU A 517 -9.24 6.93 11.61
CA LEU A 517 -9.57 5.66 10.92
C LEU A 517 -10.08 4.52 11.85
N LYS A 518 -9.96 4.64 13.18
CA LYS A 518 -10.34 3.59 14.15
C LYS A 518 -11.75 3.72 14.69
N GLU A 519 -12.40 4.88 14.60
CA GLU A 519 -13.75 5.00 15.12
C GLU A 519 -14.76 4.34 14.15
N GLU A 520 -15.37 3.28 14.65
CA GLU A 520 -16.41 2.43 14.07
C GLU A 520 -17.15 2.99 12.83
N SER A 521 -16.86 2.40 11.67
CA SER A 521 -17.73 2.45 10.49
C SER A 521 -19.15 1.90 10.76
N SER A 522 -19.33 1.15 11.86
CA SER A 522 -20.62 0.67 12.38
C SER A 522 -21.42 1.71 13.18
N GLN A 523 -20.76 2.79 13.63
CA GLN A 523 -21.35 3.96 14.28
C GLN A 523 -21.05 5.23 13.49
N ILE A 524 -21.18 5.19 12.15
CA ILE A 524 -21.89 6.33 11.56
C ILE A 524 -23.26 6.23 12.23
N PRO A 525 -23.67 7.15 13.12
CA PRO A 525 -25.03 7.09 13.64
C PRO A 525 -25.94 7.00 12.42
N ARG A 526 -27.15 6.42 12.53
CA ARG A 526 -28.18 6.71 11.53
C ARG A 526 -28.60 8.20 11.62
N LEU A 527 -27.65 9.12 11.64
CA LEU A 527 -27.82 10.50 11.23
C LEU A 527 -28.00 10.44 9.72
N ASP A 528 -29.14 10.94 9.29
CA ASP A 528 -29.71 10.83 7.96
C ASP A 528 -28.63 10.79 6.86
N GLN A 529 -28.39 9.62 6.28
CA GLN A 529 -27.38 9.42 5.24
C GLN A 529 -27.60 10.38 4.06
N ARG A 530 -28.85 10.82 3.83
CA ARG A 530 -29.19 11.84 2.84
C ARG A 530 -28.65 13.22 3.20
N PHE A 531 -28.74 13.63 4.48
CA PHE A 531 -28.23 14.93 4.95
C PHE A 531 -26.70 15.01 4.89
N HIS A 532 -26.02 13.92 5.24
CA HIS A 532 -24.56 13.87 5.13
C HIS A 532 -24.09 13.73 3.68
N GLN A 533 -24.77 12.95 2.83
CA GLN A 533 -24.48 12.91 1.40
C GLN A 533 -24.73 14.27 0.73
N SER A 534 -25.81 14.96 1.09
CA SER A 534 -26.08 16.32 0.58
C SER A 534 -25.01 17.30 1.03
N LYS A 535 -24.55 17.21 2.28
CA LYS A 535 -23.49 18.08 2.82
C LYS A 535 -22.12 17.78 2.21
N LEU A 536 -21.75 16.50 2.06
CA LEU A 536 -20.55 16.09 1.33
C LEU A 536 -20.61 16.52 -0.14
N SER A 537 -21.81 16.52 -0.75
CA SER A 537 -22.00 17.04 -2.12
C SER A 537 -21.89 18.57 -2.19
N GLN A 538 -22.38 19.31 -1.20
CA GLN A 538 -22.19 20.76 -1.10
C GLN A 538 -20.70 21.12 -0.90
N ASP A 539 -20.00 20.40 -0.03
CA ASP A 539 -18.56 20.57 0.18
C ASP A 539 -17.79 20.20 -1.11
N LYS A 540 -18.15 19.11 -1.79
CA LYS A 540 -17.60 18.76 -3.13
C LYS A 540 -17.81 19.88 -4.15
N SER A 541 -19.01 20.46 -4.22
CA SER A 541 -19.34 21.56 -5.14
C SER A 541 -18.56 22.83 -4.82
N SER A 542 -18.47 23.19 -3.54
CA SER A 542 -17.68 24.34 -3.06
C SER A 542 -16.18 24.15 -3.33
N LEU A 543 -15.70 22.90 -3.23
CA LEU A 543 -14.33 22.53 -3.53
C LEU A 543 -14.01 22.57 -5.03
N LEU A 544 -14.95 22.10 -5.86
CA LEU A 544 -14.88 22.23 -7.32
C LEU A 544 -14.81 23.70 -7.71
N ALA A 545 -15.62 24.56 -7.10
CA ALA A 545 -15.58 26.00 -7.32
C ALA A 545 -14.21 26.60 -6.92
N TYR A 546 -13.68 26.26 -5.75
CA TYR A 546 -12.35 26.72 -5.29
C TYR A 546 -11.19 26.23 -6.18
N ARG A 547 -11.26 24.99 -6.69
CA ARG A 547 -10.28 24.46 -7.66
C ARG A 547 -10.37 25.16 -9.00
N PHE A 548 -11.59 25.38 -9.49
CA PHE A 548 -11.82 26.12 -10.73
C PHE A 548 -11.28 27.54 -10.60
N GLU A 549 -11.42 28.16 -9.44
CA GLU A 549 -10.87 29.48 -9.15
C GLU A 549 -9.33 29.47 -9.11
N LYS A 550 -8.70 28.54 -8.39
CA LYS A 550 -7.23 28.56 -8.18
C LYS A 550 -6.44 27.99 -9.36
N GLU A 551 -6.90 26.90 -9.96
CA GLU A 551 -6.29 26.30 -11.14
C GLU A 551 -6.73 27.00 -12.42
N GLY A 552 -7.98 27.45 -12.50
CA GLY A 552 -8.44 28.33 -13.58
C GLY A 552 -7.65 29.62 -13.61
N VAL A 553 -7.39 30.30 -12.49
CA VAL A 553 -6.53 31.51 -12.48
C VAL A 553 -5.11 31.22 -12.97
N LYS A 554 -4.53 30.05 -12.67
CA LYS A 554 -3.22 29.64 -13.22
C LYS A 554 -3.28 29.31 -14.71
N LEU A 555 -4.33 28.59 -15.14
CA LEU A 555 -4.58 28.23 -16.53
C LEU A 555 -4.81 29.48 -17.38
N PHE A 556 -5.66 30.40 -16.93
CA PHE A 556 -5.93 31.70 -17.55
C PHE A 556 -4.72 32.62 -17.52
N LYS A 557 -3.88 32.61 -16.47
CA LYS A 557 -2.58 33.32 -16.49
C LYS A 557 -1.62 32.74 -17.51
N ASN A 558 -1.54 31.41 -17.64
CA ASN A 558 -0.67 30.76 -18.62
C ASN A 558 -1.17 30.93 -20.06
N ILE A 559 -2.49 30.88 -20.26
CA ILE A 559 -3.14 31.17 -21.55
C ILE A 559 -2.97 32.65 -21.90
N GLY A 560 -3.21 33.57 -20.96
CA GLY A 560 -2.98 35.01 -21.15
C GLY A 560 -1.52 35.34 -21.47
N LYS A 561 -0.56 34.65 -20.84
CA LYS A 561 0.87 34.80 -21.14
C LYS A 561 1.27 34.23 -22.50
N LYS A 562 0.53 33.25 -23.04
CA LYS A 562 0.68 32.71 -24.40
C LYS A 562 0.03 33.59 -25.46
N ILE A 563 -1.04 34.31 -25.11
CA ILE A 563 -1.82 35.17 -26.00
C ILE A 563 -1.20 36.58 -26.13
N LEU A 564 -0.49 37.06 -25.10
CA LEU A 564 0.19 38.37 -25.09
C LEU A 564 1.37 38.49 -26.08
N ASP A 565 1.80 37.41 -26.73
CA ASP A 565 2.80 37.45 -27.79
C ASP A 565 2.20 37.82 -29.17
N ASP A 566 0.87 37.95 -29.28
CA ASP A 566 0.17 38.31 -30.51
C ASP A 566 -0.49 39.70 -30.42
N LYS A 567 -0.31 40.51 -31.48
CA LYS A 567 -0.64 41.95 -31.51
C LYS A 567 -2.14 42.30 -31.50
N GLU A 568 -3.04 41.33 -31.36
CA GLU A 568 -4.49 41.57 -31.17
C GLU A 568 -4.91 41.60 -29.67
N ALA A 569 -3.95 41.51 -28.74
CA ALA A 569 -4.19 41.32 -27.31
C ALA A 569 -4.77 42.52 -26.51
N ASP A 570 -4.90 43.73 -27.09
CA ASP A 570 -5.32 44.92 -26.34
C ASP A 570 -6.82 44.89 -25.91
N GLN A 571 -7.69 44.24 -26.67
CA GLN A 571 -9.11 44.13 -26.32
C GLN A 571 -9.38 43.02 -25.29
N PHE A 572 -8.62 41.92 -25.34
CA PHE A 572 -8.75 40.80 -24.41
C PHE A 572 -8.03 41.03 -23.08
N GLY A 573 -6.89 41.76 -23.09
CA GLY A 573 -6.20 42.20 -21.88
C GLY A 573 -7.08 43.10 -21.00
N THR A 574 -7.93 43.91 -21.64
CA THR A 574 -8.90 44.79 -20.95
C THR A 574 -10.02 43.99 -20.27
N LEU A 575 -10.57 42.96 -20.92
CA LEU A 575 -11.59 42.06 -20.36
C LEU A 575 -11.09 41.23 -19.16
N ILE A 576 -9.84 40.77 -19.22
CA ILE A 576 -9.19 40.03 -18.11
C ILE A 576 -8.86 40.99 -16.95
N SER A 577 -8.42 42.22 -17.24
CA SER A 577 -8.17 43.27 -16.24
C SER A 577 -9.45 43.68 -15.50
N ILE A 578 -10.59 43.79 -16.20
CA ILE A 578 -11.89 44.15 -15.61
C ILE A 578 -12.43 43.02 -14.73
N SER A 579 -12.26 41.76 -15.15
CA SER A 579 -12.69 40.59 -14.37
C SER A 579 -11.87 40.41 -13.08
N VAL A 580 -10.57 40.70 -13.13
CA VAL A 580 -9.68 40.71 -11.95
C VAL A 580 -9.93 41.93 -11.05
N SER A 581 -10.29 43.09 -11.62
CA SER A 581 -10.61 44.31 -10.87
C SER A 581 -11.98 44.22 -10.17
N LEU A 582 -13.01 43.69 -10.83
CA LEU A 582 -14.32 43.44 -10.22
C LEU A 582 -14.26 42.36 -9.13
N GLY A 583 -13.39 41.36 -9.26
CA GLY A 583 -13.11 40.38 -8.20
C GLY A 583 -12.36 40.96 -6.99
N THR A 584 -11.66 42.10 -7.14
CA THR A 584 -10.91 42.75 -6.06
C THR A 584 -11.67 43.91 -5.40
N GLU A 585 -12.50 44.65 -6.12
CA GLU A 585 -13.36 45.72 -5.56
C GLU A 585 -14.56 45.22 -4.74
N TYR A 586 -14.99 43.97 -4.94
CA TYR A 586 -16.08 43.37 -4.15
C TYR A 586 -15.70 42.99 -2.70
N ARG A 587 -14.47 43.28 -2.26
CA ARG A 587 -14.04 43.17 -0.85
C ARG A 587 -14.36 44.41 0.02
N THR A 588 -14.78 45.55 -0.55
CA THR A 588 -14.86 46.83 0.22
C THR A 588 -16.25 47.46 0.40
N GLY A 589 -17.34 46.79 0.03
CA GLY A 589 -18.68 47.10 0.57
C GLY A 589 -19.21 48.55 0.40
N LEU A 590 -19.08 49.17 -0.77
CA LEU A 590 -19.68 50.48 -1.06
C LEU A 590 -20.71 50.39 -2.19
N TYR A 591 -21.95 50.78 -1.90
CA TYR A 591 -23.08 50.86 -2.83
C TYR A 591 -23.09 52.22 -3.57
N GLY A 592 -23.23 52.20 -4.90
CA GLY A 592 -23.54 53.34 -5.75
C GLY A 592 -23.96 52.89 -7.17
N PRO A 593 -24.79 53.65 -7.90
CA PRO A 593 -25.33 53.20 -9.19
C PRO A 593 -24.25 53.28 -10.30
N LEU A 594 -24.11 52.19 -11.06
CA LEU A 594 -23.20 52.10 -12.22
C LEU A 594 -23.73 52.96 -13.39
N PRO A 595 -22.84 53.61 -14.19
CA PRO A 595 -23.24 54.32 -15.41
C PRO A 595 -23.58 53.34 -16.54
N VAL A 596 -24.47 53.76 -17.43
CA VAL A 596 -24.93 53.00 -18.60
C VAL A 596 -23.77 52.80 -19.60
N ILE A 597 -23.40 51.54 -19.87
CA ILE A 597 -22.46 51.12 -20.93
C ILE A 597 -23.10 49.93 -21.72
N GLY A 598 -22.73 49.82 -23.00
CA GLY A 598 -23.50 49.16 -24.07
C GLY A 598 -23.63 47.61 -24.07
N HIS A 599 -24.27 47.13 -25.14
CA HIS A 599 -24.90 45.80 -25.28
C HIS A 599 -24.05 44.54 -25.03
N THR A 600 -22.72 44.60 -25.01
CA THR A 600 -21.83 43.45 -24.70
C THR A 600 -21.58 43.25 -23.20
N ASP A 601 -21.84 44.26 -22.36
CA ASP A 601 -21.74 44.12 -20.90
C ASP A 601 -22.99 43.46 -20.28
N TYR A 602 -24.08 43.41 -21.05
CA TYR A 602 -25.34 42.78 -20.63
C TYR A 602 -25.21 41.27 -20.44
N GLU A 603 -24.38 40.57 -21.23
CA GLU A 603 -24.24 39.12 -21.16
C GLU A 603 -23.44 38.66 -19.92
N ALA A 604 -22.44 39.45 -19.50
CA ALA A 604 -21.66 39.21 -18.29
C ALA A 604 -22.46 39.56 -17.01
N ILE A 605 -23.24 40.66 -17.05
CA ILE A 605 -24.18 41.03 -15.98
C ILE A 605 -25.29 39.98 -15.85
N ILE A 606 -25.81 39.46 -16.97
CA ILE A 606 -26.79 38.37 -16.97
C ILE A 606 -26.18 37.07 -16.42
N PHE A 607 -24.94 36.73 -16.76
CA PHE A 607 -24.28 35.53 -16.24
C PHE A 607 -24.03 35.59 -14.73
N ALA A 608 -23.55 36.74 -14.22
CA ALA A 608 -23.36 36.96 -12.79
C ALA A 608 -24.70 36.99 -12.01
N GLN A 609 -25.76 37.55 -12.60
CA GLN A 609 -27.11 37.58 -12.02
C GLN A 609 -27.77 36.19 -12.03
N VAL A 610 -27.56 35.40 -13.09
CA VAL A 610 -28.04 34.00 -13.19
C VAL A 610 -27.36 33.09 -12.15
N VAL A 611 -26.05 33.26 -11.92
CA VAL A 611 -25.34 32.53 -10.87
C VAL A 611 -25.84 32.93 -9.47
N ARG A 612 -26.12 34.21 -9.23
CA ARG A 612 -26.66 34.72 -7.96
C ARG A 612 -28.09 34.22 -7.65
N ASP A 613 -28.94 34.09 -8.67
CA ASP A 613 -30.38 33.79 -8.47
C ASP A 613 -30.71 32.28 -8.52
N ILE A 614 -29.74 31.43 -8.90
CA ILE A 614 -29.82 29.95 -8.78
C ILE A 614 -29.71 29.51 -7.31
N GLU A 615 -29.03 30.29 -6.47
CA GLU A 615 -28.91 30.04 -5.03
C GLU A 615 -30.05 30.69 -4.22
N SER A 616 -31.05 31.28 -4.90
CA SER A 616 -32.20 31.93 -4.26
C SER A 616 -33.27 30.92 -3.81
N PRO A 617 -33.87 31.07 -2.61
CA PRO A 617 -34.92 30.18 -2.11
C PRO A 617 -36.32 30.42 -2.70
N ASP A 618 -36.50 31.33 -3.68
CA ASP A 618 -37.80 31.61 -4.32
C ASP A 618 -38.06 30.71 -5.58
N PRO A 619 -39.07 29.82 -5.57
CA PRO A 619 -39.34 28.87 -6.66
C PRO A 619 -39.76 29.50 -8.00
N ARG A 620 -40.23 30.76 -8.01
CA ARG A 620 -40.68 31.41 -9.25
C ARG A 620 -39.53 31.91 -10.13
N LEU A 621 -38.37 32.20 -9.51
CA LEU A 621 -37.15 32.63 -10.21
C LEU A 621 -36.39 31.45 -10.82
N GLN A 622 -36.47 30.26 -10.21
CA GLN A 622 -35.86 29.03 -10.73
C GLN A 622 -36.50 28.56 -12.05
N ASN A 623 -37.83 28.65 -12.19
CA ASN A 623 -38.55 28.16 -13.39
C ASN A 623 -38.41 29.06 -14.63
N LYS A 624 -38.20 30.37 -14.48
CA LYS A 624 -37.97 31.28 -15.63
C LYS A 624 -36.58 31.09 -16.25
N ASN A 625 -35.62 30.58 -15.47
CA ASN A 625 -34.23 30.43 -15.86
C ASN A 625 -33.89 29.07 -16.50
N TYR A 626 -34.71 28.04 -16.30
CA TYR A 626 -34.62 26.77 -17.04
C TYR A 626 -34.80 26.98 -18.56
N VAL A 627 -35.60 27.97 -18.95
CA VAL A 627 -35.86 28.37 -20.35
C VAL A 627 -34.71 29.19 -20.93
N LEU A 628 -33.98 29.98 -20.13
CA LEU A 628 -32.83 30.76 -20.61
C LEU A 628 -31.55 29.91 -20.73
N LEU A 629 -31.35 28.97 -19.80
CA LEU A 629 -30.26 27.98 -19.84
C LEU A 629 -30.35 27.05 -21.06
N THR A 630 -31.56 26.72 -21.53
CA THR A 630 -31.75 25.90 -22.73
C THR A 630 -31.34 26.61 -24.03
N PHE A 631 -31.31 27.95 -24.06
CA PHE A 631 -31.03 28.72 -25.28
C PHE A 631 -29.60 29.28 -25.37
N ILE A 632 -28.96 29.61 -24.25
CA ILE A 632 -27.65 30.31 -24.24
C ILE A 632 -26.48 29.31 -24.14
N TYR A 633 -26.61 28.27 -23.32
CA TYR A 633 -25.56 27.27 -23.09
C TYR A 633 -25.13 26.52 -24.37
N PRO A 634 -26.06 26.13 -25.28
CA PRO A 634 -25.67 25.50 -26.54
C PRO A 634 -24.84 26.43 -27.44
N LYS A 635 -25.08 27.74 -27.43
CA LYS A 635 -24.37 28.70 -28.31
C LYS A 635 -22.92 28.93 -27.88
N ILE A 636 -22.68 29.06 -26.58
CA ILE A 636 -21.33 29.17 -26.01
C ILE A 636 -20.56 27.87 -26.23
N PHE A 637 -21.21 26.71 -26.03
CA PHE A 637 -20.60 25.40 -26.24
C PHE A 637 -20.35 25.09 -27.72
N THR A 638 -21.23 25.53 -28.63
CA THR A 638 -21.04 25.40 -30.09
C THR A 638 -19.85 26.22 -30.59
N ASN A 639 -19.66 27.44 -30.06
CA ASN A 639 -18.51 28.27 -30.42
C ASN A 639 -17.19 27.70 -29.87
N LEU A 640 -17.20 27.12 -28.67
CA LEU A 640 -16.04 26.45 -28.09
C LEU A 640 -15.69 25.14 -28.84
N ILE A 641 -16.70 24.37 -29.26
CA ILE A 641 -16.52 23.17 -30.09
C ILE A 641 -16.00 23.53 -31.48
N SER A 642 -16.48 24.62 -32.11
CA SER A 642 -16.00 25.06 -33.42
C SER A 642 -14.52 25.47 -33.40
N PHE A 643 -14.09 26.12 -32.32
CA PHE A 643 -12.69 26.51 -32.09
C PHE A 643 -11.78 25.29 -31.87
N ILE A 644 -12.23 24.28 -31.10
CA ILE A 644 -11.50 23.02 -30.90
C ILE A 644 -11.46 22.18 -32.19
N TYR A 645 -12.49 22.24 -33.03
CA TYR A 645 -12.54 21.52 -34.31
C TYR A 645 -11.53 22.07 -35.33
N GLU A 646 -11.41 23.39 -35.46
CA GLU A 646 -10.46 24.02 -36.39
C GLU A 646 -8.99 23.71 -36.02
N ASP A 647 -8.66 23.70 -34.72
CA ASP A 647 -7.32 23.35 -34.25
C ASP A 647 -6.99 21.85 -34.37
N VAL A 648 -7.98 20.97 -34.16
CA VAL A 648 -7.80 19.51 -34.35
C VAL A 648 -7.70 19.13 -35.83
N GLU A 649 -8.44 19.79 -36.71
CA GLU A 649 -8.37 19.57 -38.15
C GLU A 649 -7.01 20.03 -38.72
N LYS A 650 -6.50 21.18 -38.24
CA LYS A 650 -5.17 21.68 -38.55
C LYS A 650 -4.06 20.77 -38.02
N PHE A 651 -4.18 20.29 -36.79
CA PHE A 651 -3.25 19.33 -36.19
C PHE A 651 -3.22 17.98 -36.93
N ILE A 652 -4.37 17.47 -37.40
CA ILE A 652 -4.43 16.23 -38.20
C ILE A 652 -3.81 16.43 -39.59
N GLN A 653 -4.01 17.60 -40.23
CA GLN A 653 -3.39 17.94 -41.51
C GLN A 653 -1.87 18.09 -41.42
N GLU A 654 -1.36 18.63 -40.31
CA GLU A 654 0.08 18.82 -40.07
C GLU A 654 0.80 17.53 -39.61
N SER A 655 0.07 16.55 -39.05
CA SER A 655 0.65 15.35 -38.42
C SER A 655 0.65 14.08 -39.28
N LEU A 656 0.08 14.10 -40.48
CA LEU A 656 0.03 12.92 -41.37
C LEU A 656 1.27 12.83 -42.29
N PRO A 657 1.90 11.65 -42.45
CA PRO A 657 2.98 11.46 -43.43
C PRO A 657 2.46 11.67 -44.87
N LYS A 658 3.25 12.32 -45.74
CA LYS A 658 2.89 12.82 -47.09
C LYS A 658 2.31 11.82 -48.12
N ASN A 659 2.09 10.55 -47.78
CA ASN A 659 1.63 9.50 -48.70
C ASN A 659 0.25 8.88 -48.37
N ILE A 660 -0.60 9.55 -47.57
CA ILE A 660 -1.97 9.09 -47.31
C ILE A 660 -2.96 10.04 -48.01
N ASP A 661 -3.68 9.54 -49.02
CA ASP A 661 -4.75 10.27 -49.70
C ASP A 661 -6.03 10.29 -48.85
N ILE A 662 -6.45 11.48 -48.41
CA ILE A 662 -7.61 11.72 -47.54
C ILE A 662 -8.93 11.27 -48.19
N LYS A 663 -8.98 11.09 -49.52
CA LYS A 663 -10.19 10.61 -50.22
C LYS A 663 -10.62 9.19 -49.85
N THR A 664 -9.76 8.39 -49.19
CA THR A 664 -10.10 7.01 -48.79
C THR A 664 -10.67 6.86 -47.38
N ILE A 665 -10.66 7.92 -46.55
CA ILE A 665 -11.38 7.90 -45.27
C ILE A 665 -12.88 8.05 -45.60
N SER A 666 -13.57 6.90 -45.70
CA SER A 666 -14.98 6.89 -46.08
C SER A 666 -15.79 7.81 -45.16
N LYS A 667 -16.75 8.56 -45.73
CA LYS A 667 -17.74 9.37 -44.97
C LYS A 667 -18.40 8.59 -43.83
N LYS A 668 -18.43 7.25 -43.93
CA LYS A 668 -18.94 6.31 -42.92
C LYS A 668 -18.07 6.28 -41.64
N SER A 669 -16.75 6.43 -41.75
CA SER A 669 -15.84 6.45 -40.59
C SER A 669 -15.94 7.74 -39.79
N LEU A 670 -16.05 8.89 -40.49
CA LEU A 670 -16.33 10.20 -39.87
C LEU A 670 -17.73 10.25 -39.26
N HIS A 671 -18.73 9.67 -39.93
CA HIS A 671 -20.09 9.57 -39.41
C HIS A 671 -20.17 8.66 -38.16
N ASN A 672 -19.40 7.57 -38.11
CA ASN A 672 -19.34 6.68 -36.94
C ASN A 672 -18.61 7.32 -35.75
N LEU A 673 -17.57 8.12 -36.00
CA LEU A 673 -16.88 8.89 -34.96
C LEU A 673 -17.81 9.96 -34.37
N LYS A 674 -18.55 10.66 -35.23
CA LYS A 674 -19.58 11.64 -34.85
C LYS A 674 -20.70 11.00 -34.03
N ASN A 675 -21.27 9.88 -34.48
CA ASN A 675 -22.29 9.14 -33.72
C ASN A 675 -21.75 8.55 -32.40
N GLY A 676 -20.46 8.21 -32.33
CA GLY A 676 -19.80 7.75 -31.10
C GLY A 676 -19.65 8.86 -30.07
N LEU A 677 -19.23 10.05 -30.51
CA LEU A 677 -19.12 11.25 -29.67
C LEU A 677 -20.49 11.77 -29.22
N ASP A 678 -21.48 11.84 -30.11
CA ASP A 678 -22.85 12.26 -29.79
C ASP A 678 -23.52 11.30 -28.79
N LYS A 679 -23.23 9.99 -28.85
CA LYS A 679 -23.67 9.01 -27.83
C LYS A 679 -22.97 9.19 -26.49
N LEU A 680 -21.68 9.50 -26.49
CA LEU A 680 -20.91 9.71 -25.26
C LEU A 680 -21.35 10.99 -24.55
N ILE A 681 -21.71 12.02 -25.32
CA ILE A 681 -22.22 13.31 -24.84
C ILE A 681 -23.64 13.15 -24.32
N ASN A 682 -24.53 12.49 -25.05
CA ASN A 682 -25.92 12.27 -24.60
C ASN A 682 -26.02 11.33 -23.39
N ASN A 683 -25.17 10.30 -23.29
CA ASN A 683 -25.15 9.43 -22.10
C ASN A 683 -24.60 10.17 -20.86
N LYS A 684 -23.59 11.03 -21.03
CA LYS A 684 -23.13 11.89 -19.92
C LYS A 684 -24.16 12.94 -19.53
N LEU A 685 -24.91 13.49 -20.49
CA LEU A 685 -26.00 14.44 -20.22
C LEU A 685 -27.17 13.78 -19.47
N LEU A 686 -27.56 12.56 -19.83
CA LEU A 686 -28.59 11.81 -19.09
C LEU A 686 -28.14 11.41 -17.68
N GLU A 687 -26.88 10.97 -17.50
CA GLU A 687 -26.31 10.69 -16.17
C GLU A 687 -26.12 11.94 -15.29
N THR A 688 -26.16 13.15 -15.87
CA THR A 688 -26.07 14.41 -15.13
C THR A 688 -27.47 14.99 -14.83
N VAL A 689 -28.52 14.45 -15.46
CA VAL A 689 -29.93 14.91 -15.29
C VAL A 689 -30.74 13.97 -14.40
N GLU A 690 -30.42 12.67 -14.33
CA GLU A 690 -30.87 11.77 -13.24
C GLU A 690 -30.06 11.99 -11.95
#